data_AF-A0A154PQI6-F1
#
_entry.id   AF-A0A154PQI6-F1
#
_cell.length_a   1.000
_cell.length_b   1.000
_cell.length_c   1.000
_cell.angle_alpha   90.00
_cell.angle_beta   90.00
_cell.angle_gamma   90.00
#
_symmetry.space_group_name_H-M   'P 1'
#
loop_
_entity.id
_entity.type
_entity.pdbx_description
1 polymer ?
#
loop_
_entity_poly.entity_id
_entity_poly.type
_entity_poly.pdbx_seq_one_letter_code
_entity_poly.pdbx_strand_id
1 'polypeptide(L)'
;MKYIGALDVGTTTVRFHILDEHAATVAHSVEKVRLLFPKPGYVEIDPDELWRAIVKVIKTTVDASGIKPESIACLGISSQRGSFTTWNMKDGRHYHNFITWKDLRADGMVKEWNSSITMKGLRLGSQILYTVSRRKRYLAASVFKFMNTQISLRLLWALQHVPGLQEAANSGNAVFGGVDCWLLYKLTGRHVTDISSASATGLFDPFTLSWSSVIINMLKLPYNIFPEVVDTAGDFGVTPKEIFGIEIPIVCSIADQSASMFGSGCTQPGELKITMGTGTFVNVNTGTKAHASVTGLYPLIAWRIRDELVYLVEGASNDTGVLIEWANKIGIINDPDESSSLASALDDSDGVYFVPAFSGLQAPINDYSAATGFIGIKPTTEKNHIVRSLLESIVYRILLLYESLCVETAFTYQKIRVDGGVSKNNFVLQLLADLTGLEVERATSTEMSILGVTFLAGLQCDIWKNREEVLRLRKTETVFVSNAENRSRYQPIIAQWRRAEEVVLDMPDIRQDSSLAEAEEKFVDRAEFRIDIATDLSDNSETAQFNGKMTTDYADLVQRTRNAFFGGKTKPLEWRIKQLKQIELMMEEYKSDIISALASDLRRCKFETIALEMLITVGEVRTMLANIKEWASADKPPKAMVNMLDGVEIRNDPYGVVLVIGAWNYPFQLCIVPLIGAIAAGNCVILKPSEVSPATSKLLAEAIPKYLDTDCVQVVTGGVDETTKLLDQRFDYIFYTGSTKVGKIVRTAANKFLTPVTLELGGKSPVYLDNTVDMSVAVKRILWGKCINVGQTCIAPDYVLCTLEVQNKFVKEAKKLLKEWYGDNPKESVDLARIINENHYQRLVKYLSGNGEIAVGGHCDPSSKYISPTILVDVKHTDPIMEDEIFGPILPFITVDNAYDAIKFINSRENPLVLYVFTKDRGVQELIINQTRSGSVAVNETIMQFSGEEKPLALYIFSTDEKNISLFFDNTSSGNICVNDTMMHASVDTLPFGGVGYSGIGCYHGKYTFDTFVHKKGCLIKDYNKLAESIASCRYPPYTDKKLGVLEKLVAKRSDIPGIKYIPHIVAFGLGILITLGVTTALKVYKPRRI
;
A
#
# COMPACT_ATOMS: atom_id res chain seq x y z
N MET A 1 -34.99 44.69 -22.78
CA MET A 1 -33.78 44.26 -22.04
C MET A 1 -33.87 44.60 -20.57
N LYS A 2 -34.25 43.59 -19.79
CA LYS A 2 -33.70 43.38 -18.45
C LYS A 2 -32.35 42.66 -18.62
N TYR A 3 -31.39 42.91 -17.73
CA TYR A 3 -30.15 42.15 -17.65
C TYR A 3 -30.06 41.35 -16.35
N ILE A 4 -29.25 40.29 -16.35
CA ILE A 4 -28.99 39.45 -15.19
C ILE A 4 -27.50 39.56 -14.85
N GLY A 5 -27.18 39.84 -13.59
CA GLY A 5 -25.84 39.69 -13.06
C GLY A 5 -25.58 38.24 -12.68
N ALA A 6 -24.47 37.67 -13.15
CA ALA A 6 -24.04 36.32 -12.82
C ALA A 6 -22.60 36.36 -12.27
N LEU A 7 -22.44 36.02 -10.99
CA LEU A 7 -21.16 35.96 -10.28
C LEU A 7 -20.76 34.50 -10.10
N ASP A 8 -19.55 34.11 -10.50
CA ASP A 8 -18.97 32.79 -10.21
C ASP A 8 -17.66 32.95 -9.44
N VAL A 9 -17.62 32.41 -8.22
CA VAL A 9 -16.48 32.47 -7.30
C VAL A 9 -15.75 31.12 -7.26
N GLY A 10 -15.08 30.81 -8.36
CA GLY A 10 -14.25 29.61 -8.52
C GLY A 10 -12.93 29.66 -7.74
N THR A 11 -12.22 28.52 -7.66
CA THR A 11 -10.97 28.39 -6.88
C THR A 11 -9.79 29.19 -7.42
N THR A 12 -9.74 29.47 -8.73
CA THR A 12 -8.61 30.17 -9.39
C THR A 12 -8.98 31.52 -10.00
N THR A 13 -10.27 31.79 -10.21
CA THR A 13 -10.78 33.01 -10.84
C THR A 13 -12.15 33.37 -10.26
N VAL A 14 -12.38 34.65 -9.99
CA VAL A 14 -13.73 35.21 -9.84
C VAL A 14 -14.15 35.75 -11.19
N ARG A 15 -15.37 35.45 -11.63
CA ARG A 15 -15.94 35.90 -12.91
C ARG A 15 -17.23 36.63 -12.62
N PHE A 16 -17.44 37.78 -13.24
CA PHE A 16 -18.75 38.43 -13.26
C PHE A 16 -19.16 38.71 -14.69
N HIS A 17 -20.37 38.29 -15.04
CA HIS A 17 -20.99 38.48 -16.34
C HIS A 17 -22.28 39.26 -16.17
N ILE A 18 -22.57 40.14 -17.11
CA ILE A 18 -23.90 40.73 -17.33
C ILE A 18 -24.45 40.06 -18.59
N LEU A 19 -25.63 39.47 -18.49
CA LEU A 19 -26.28 38.74 -19.59
C LEU A 19 -27.66 39.33 -19.92
N ASP A 20 -28.06 39.22 -21.18
CA ASP A 20 -29.34 39.71 -21.69
C ASP A 20 -30.47 38.65 -21.66
N GLU A 21 -31.65 39.05 -22.15
CA GLU A 21 -32.85 38.20 -22.29
C GLU A 21 -32.71 37.08 -23.36
N HIS A 22 -31.55 36.98 -24.02
CA HIS A 22 -31.16 35.88 -24.90
C HIS A 22 -30.03 35.02 -24.31
N ALA A 23 -29.65 35.27 -23.04
CA ALA A 23 -28.51 34.69 -22.35
C ALA A 23 -27.15 34.89 -23.06
N ALA A 24 -27.03 35.95 -23.87
CA ALA A 24 -25.74 36.41 -24.38
C ALA A 24 -25.03 37.24 -23.31
N THR A 25 -23.73 37.00 -23.11
CA THR A 25 -22.88 37.88 -22.28
C THR A 25 -22.66 39.19 -23.02
N VAL A 26 -23.22 40.28 -22.48
CA VAL A 26 -23.05 41.65 -23.03
C VAL A 26 -21.83 42.35 -22.45
N ALA A 27 -21.42 41.99 -21.23
CA ALA A 27 -20.16 42.38 -20.63
C ALA A 27 -19.69 41.30 -19.64
N HIS A 28 -18.38 41.13 -19.49
CA HIS A 28 -17.80 40.31 -18.44
C HIS A 28 -16.44 40.84 -17.99
N SER A 29 -16.00 40.42 -16.81
CA SER A 29 -14.61 40.56 -16.35
C SER A 29 -14.20 39.34 -15.55
N VAL A 30 -12.89 39.13 -15.44
CA VAL A 30 -12.29 38.01 -14.69
C VAL A 30 -11.17 38.56 -13.82
N GLU A 31 -11.22 38.29 -12.52
CA GLU A 31 -10.13 38.55 -11.57
C GLU A 31 -9.52 37.23 -11.12
N LYS A 32 -8.20 37.21 -10.92
CA LYS A 32 -7.49 36.00 -10.47
C LYS A 32 -7.62 35.84 -8.95
N VAL A 33 -8.00 34.66 -8.49
CA VAL A 33 -7.95 34.32 -7.06
C VAL A 33 -6.52 33.97 -6.70
N ARG A 34 -5.99 34.62 -5.66
CA ARG A 34 -4.67 34.31 -5.10
C ARG A 34 -4.81 33.14 -4.12
N LEU A 35 -4.26 32.00 -4.52
CA LEU A 35 -4.01 30.88 -3.61
C LEU A 35 -2.76 31.17 -2.78
N LEU A 36 -2.86 30.93 -1.47
CA LEU A 36 -1.78 31.00 -0.50
C LEU A 36 -1.35 29.59 -0.13
N PHE A 37 -0.04 29.36 0.00
CA PHE A 37 0.55 28.07 0.32
C PHE A 37 1.46 28.23 1.55
N PRO A 38 0.90 28.35 2.77
CA PRO A 38 1.68 28.71 3.96
C PRO A 38 2.61 27.60 4.44
N LYS A 39 2.29 26.33 4.14
CA LYS A 39 3.13 25.14 4.35
C LYS A 39 2.83 24.09 3.25
N PRO A 40 3.69 23.09 3.01
CA PRO A 40 3.40 21.99 2.10
C PRO A 40 2.04 21.33 2.42
N GLY A 41 1.22 21.08 1.39
CA GLY A 41 -0.13 20.54 1.54
C GLY A 41 -1.20 21.51 2.06
N TYR A 42 -0.84 22.71 2.54
CA TYR A 42 -1.80 23.73 2.97
C TYR A 42 -2.13 24.65 1.79
N VAL A 43 -3.42 24.90 1.56
CA VAL A 43 -3.92 25.70 0.42
C VAL A 43 -5.06 26.60 0.91
N GLU A 44 -4.79 27.90 0.98
CA GLU A 44 -5.66 28.92 1.57
C GLU A 44 -6.05 30.03 0.59
N ILE A 45 -7.11 30.78 0.90
CA ILE A 45 -7.47 32.05 0.24
C ILE A 45 -7.72 33.12 1.32
N ASP A 46 -7.10 34.28 1.20
CA ASP A 46 -7.36 35.46 2.05
C ASP A 46 -8.80 35.98 1.81
N PRO A 47 -9.67 36.03 2.85
CA PRO A 47 -11.07 36.44 2.69
C PRO A 47 -11.22 37.90 2.22
N ASP A 48 -10.35 38.80 2.66
CA ASP A 48 -10.43 40.21 2.30
C ASP A 48 -9.77 40.50 0.95
N GLU A 49 -8.80 39.70 0.50
CA GLU A 49 -8.32 39.71 -0.90
C GLU A 49 -9.37 39.15 -1.85
N LEU A 50 -10.06 38.06 -1.48
CA LEU A 50 -11.20 37.54 -2.22
C LEU A 50 -12.35 38.55 -2.30
N TRP A 51 -12.68 39.24 -1.21
CA TRP A 51 -13.70 40.29 -1.21
C TRP A 51 -13.33 41.45 -2.13
N ARG A 52 -12.06 41.91 -2.08
CA ARG A 52 -11.54 42.94 -2.99
C ARG A 52 -11.62 42.49 -4.46
N ALA A 53 -11.30 41.24 -4.77
CA ALA A 53 -11.43 40.69 -6.12
C ALA A 53 -12.89 40.62 -6.60
N ILE A 54 -13.83 40.20 -5.74
CA ILE A 54 -15.27 40.16 -6.04
C ILE A 54 -15.82 41.57 -6.32
N VAL A 55 -15.55 42.54 -5.44
CA VAL A 55 -16.02 43.93 -5.65
C VAL A 55 -15.37 44.56 -6.89
N LYS A 56 -14.09 44.27 -7.16
CA LYS A 56 -13.38 44.76 -8.35
C LYS A 56 -13.98 44.19 -9.64
N VAL A 57 -14.14 42.87 -9.74
CA VAL A 57 -14.65 42.23 -10.98
C VAL A 57 -16.06 42.68 -11.32
N ILE A 58 -16.91 42.88 -10.30
CA ILE A 58 -18.26 43.41 -10.48
C ILE A 58 -18.20 44.84 -11.04
N LYS A 59 -17.47 45.74 -10.38
CA LYS A 59 -17.38 47.15 -10.80
C LYS A 59 -16.77 47.29 -12.19
N THR A 60 -15.63 46.64 -12.45
CA THR A 60 -14.98 46.68 -13.77
C THR A 60 -15.91 46.18 -14.88
N THR A 61 -16.76 45.18 -14.63
CA THR A 61 -17.75 44.72 -15.62
C THR A 61 -18.86 45.75 -15.82
N VAL A 62 -19.42 46.31 -14.74
CA VAL A 62 -20.50 47.31 -14.81
C VAL A 62 -20.01 48.57 -15.53
N ASP A 63 -18.86 49.10 -15.14
CA ASP A 63 -18.23 50.28 -15.74
C ASP A 63 -17.92 50.05 -17.24
N ALA A 64 -17.39 48.87 -17.59
CA ALA A 64 -17.07 48.52 -18.98
C ALA A 64 -18.30 48.22 -19.85
N SER A 65 -19.44 47.87 -19.25
CA SER A 65 -20.66 47.49 -19.99
C SER A 65 -21.40 48.67 -20.62
N GLY A 66 -21.25 49.89 -20.07
CA GLY A 66 -22.09 51.04 -20.40
C GLY A 66 -23.57 50.88 -20.00
N ILE A 67 -23.94 49.80 -19.30
CA ILE A 67 -25.31 49.51 -18.87
C ILE A 67 -25.59 50.25 -17.56
N LYS A 68 -26.73 50.94 -17.52
CA LYS A 68 -27.25 51.57 -16.30
C LYS A 68 -27.58 50.49 -15.25
N PRO A 69 -27.07 50.56 -14.00
CA PRO A 69 -27.30 49.54 -12.96
C PRO A 69 -28.77 49.18 -12.74
N GLU A 70 -29.70 50.15 -12.89
CA GLU A 70 -31.15 49.96 -12.78
C GLU A 70 -31.73 48.99 -13.83
N SER A 71 -30.94 48.62 -14.84
CA SER A 71 -31.30 47.64 -15.87
C SER A 71 -30.93 46.21 -15.48
N ILE A 72 -30.08 46.03 -14.45
CA ILE A 72 -29.73 44.72 -13.88
C ILE A 72 -30.88 44.33 -12.93
N ALA A 73 -31.72 43.40 -13.36
CA ALA A 73 -32.94 43.04 -12.65
C ALA A 73 -32.67 42.20 -11.39
N CYS A 74 -31.60 41.39 -11.40
CA CYS A 74 -31.23 40.51 -10.29
C CYS A 74 -29.78 40.00 -10.39
N LEU A 75 -29.31 39.42 -9.28
CA LEU A 75 -28.02 38.74 -9.15
C LEU A 75 -28.22 37.24 -8.86
N GLY A 76 -27.54 36.39 -9.64
CA GLY A 76 -27.31 34.98 -9.35
C GLY A 76 -25.86 34.72 -8.95
N ILE A 77 -25.64 33.88 -7.94
CA ILE A 77 -24.32 33.57 -7.37
C ILE A 77 -24.00 32.08 -7.52
N SER A 78 -22.82 31.79 -8.08
CA SER A 78 -22.17 30.48 -8.04
C SER A 78 -20.90 30.56 -7.20
N SER A 79 -20.53 29.47 -6.52
CA SER A 79 -19.28 29.41 -5.78
C SER A 79 -18.68 28.01 -5.66
N GLN A 80 -17.35 27.96 -5.49
CA GLN A 80 -16.61 26.74 -5.23
C GLN A 80 -17.08 26.03 -3.94
N ARG A 81 -17.26 24.71 -4.04
CA ARG A 81 -17.55 23.83 -2.89
C ARG A 81 -16.30 23.52 -2.06
N GLY A 82 -16.50 22.98 -0.86
CA GLY A 82 -15.44 22.41 -0.01
C GLY A 82 -14.43 23.39 0.62
N SER A 83 -14.44 24.67 0.21
CA SER A 83 -13.65 25.76 0.81
C SER A 83 -14.47 26.49 1.88
N PHE A 84 -13.90 26.72 3.08
CA PHE A 84 -14.64 27.31 4.22
C PHE A 84 -13.80 28.27 5.08
N THR A 85 -14.47 29.17 5.80
CA THR A 85 -13.86 29.99 6.87
C THR A 85 -14.78 30.06 8.09
N THR A 86 -14.29 30.65 9.18
CA THR A 86 -15.07 31.04 10.36
C THR A 86 -14.85 32.51 10.69
N TRP A 87 -15.89 33.21 11.11
CA TRP A 87 -15.85 34.65 11.41
C TRP A 87 -16.74 35.01 12.59
N ASN A 88 -16.52 36.19 13.18
CA ASN A 88 -17.41 36.74 14.19
C ASN A 88 -18.60 37.43 13.51
N MET A 89 -19.81 37.00 13.86
CA MET A 89 -21.05 37.47 13.21
C MET A 89 -21.29 38.99 13.36
N LYS A 90 -20.76 39.61 14.43
CA LYS A 90 -21.05 41.01 14.80
C LYS A 90 -20.16 42.03 14.11
N ASP A 91 -18.88 41.70 13.88
CA ASP A 91 -17.88 42.61 13.31
C ASP A 91 -17.30 42.12 11.95
N GLY A 92 -17.67 40.91 11.52
CA GLY A 92 -17.23 40.31 10.26
C GLY A 92 -15.77 39.84 10.25
N ARG A 93 -15.06 39.90 11.39
CA ARG A 93 -13.66 39.50 11.49
C ARG A 93 -13.52 37.99 11.35
N HIS A 94 -12.76 37.55 10.35
CA HIS A 94 -12.40 36.13 10.18
C HIS A 94 -11.40 35.68 11.26
N TYR A 95 -11.51 34.42 11.70
CA TYR A 95 -10.54 33.79 12.62
C TYR A 95 -9.37 33.15 11.87
N HIS A 96 -9.57 32.76 10.61
CA HIS A 96 -8.56 32.19 9.73
C HIS A 96 -8.91 32.43 8.25
N ASN A 97 -7.94 32.23 7.36
CA ASN A 97 -8.16 32.25 5.91
C ASN A 97 -9.16 31.16 5.49
N PHE A 98 -9.71 31.27 4.27
CA PHE A 98 -10.46 30.15 3.68
C PHE A 98 -9.56 28.94 3.53
N ILE A 99 -9.87 27.85 4.23
CA ILE A 99 -9.19 26.55 4.07
C ILE A 99 -9.85 25.85 2.89
N THR A 100 -9.13 25.69 1.78
CA THR A 100 -9.73 25.27 0.50
C THR A 100 -9.98 23.76 0.42
N TRP A 101 -10.79 23.32 -0.56
CA TRP A 101 -11.05 21.89 -0.82
C TRP A 101 -9.81 21.06 -1.19
N LYS A 102 -8.70 21.71 -1.58
CA LYS A 102 -7.41 21.07 -1.88
C LYS A 102 -6.53 20.84 -0.64
N ASP A 103 -6.92 21.37 0.51
CA ASP A 103 -6.08 21.43 1.69
C ASP A 103 -5.96 20.08 2.41
N LEU A 104 -4.74 19.69 2.76
CA LEU A 104 -4.40 18.40 3.37
C LEU A 104 -4.05 18.49 4.86
N ARG A 105 -4.24 19.63 5.55
CA ARG A 105 -3.83 19.79 6.96
C ARG A 105 -4.51 18.82 7.93
N ALA A 106 -5.66 18.28 7.53
CA ALA A 106 -6.42 17.30 8.31
C ALA A 106 -6.12 15.84 7.92
N ASP A 107 -5.18 15.54 7.02
CA ASP A 107 -4.95 14.18 6.51
C ASP A 107 -4.63 13.17 7.62
N GLY A 108 -3.78 13.54 8.57
CA GLY A 108 -3.51 12.71 9.75
C GLY A 108 -4.78 12.40 10.56
N MET A 109 -5.67 13.38 10.73
CA MET A 109 -6.98 13.20 11.38
C MET A 109 -7.92 12.35 10.54
N VAL A 110 -7.89 12.46 9.20
CA VAL A 110 -8.66 11.62 8.28
C VAL A 110 -8.20 10.15 8.38
N LYS A 111 -6.90 9.89 8.42
CA LYS A 111 -6.31 8.55 8.61
C LYS A 111 -6.62 7.98 10.00
N GLU A 112 -6.51 8.78 11.06
CA GLU A 112 -6.88 8.40 12.43
C GLU A 112 -8.38 8.08 12.57
N TRP A 113 -9.27 9.00 12.18
CA TRP A 113 -10.71 8.80 12.30
C TRP A 113 -11.17 7.58 11.49
N ASN A 114 -10.69 7.40 10.25
CA ASN A 114 -11.09 6.26 9.42
C ASN A 114 -10.65 4.89 9.97
N SER A 115 -9.58 4.84 10.77
CA SER A 115 -9.07 3.63 11.43
C SER A 115 -9.61 3.43 12.86
N SER A 116 -10.25 4.47 13.45
CA SER A 116 -10.78 4.49 14.82
C SER A 116 -11.81 3.40 15.14
N ILE A 117 -11.92 3.06 16.43
CA ILE A 117 -12.95 2.14 16.96
C ILE A 117 -14.35 2.71 16.70
N THR A 118 -14.54 4.03 16.80
CA THR A 118 -15.82 4.70 16.55
C THR A 118 -16.31 4.47 15.12
N MET A 119 -15.44 4.66 14.11
CA MET A 119 -15.80 4.40 12.71
C MET A 119 -15.98 2.90 12.41
N LYS A 120 -15.18 2.02 13.01
CA LYS A 120 -15.39 0.56 12.93
C LYS A 120 -16.75 0.16 13.51
N GLY A 121 -17.15 0.74 14.63
CA GLY A 121 -18.47 0.55 15.26
C GLY A 121 -19.63 1.09 14.41
N LEU A 122 -19.49 2.30 13.86
CA LEU A 122 -20.48 2.90 12.95
C LEU A 122 -20.71 2.03 11.70
N ARG A 123 -19.62 1.56 11.08
CA ARG A 123 -19.67 0.69 9.90
C ARG A 123 -20.36 -0.65 10.20
N LEU A 124 -19.98 -1.31 11.30
CA LEU A 124 -20.58 -2.58 11.74
C LEU A 124 -22.07 -2.42 12.10
N GLY A 125 -22.41 -1.38 12.88
CA GLY A 125 -23.81 -1.08 13.23
C GLY A 125 -24.67 -0.80 12.01
N SER A 126 -24.13 -0.07 11.03
CA SER A 126 -24.79 0.20 9.76
C SER A 126 -24.96 -1.07 8.90
N GLN A 127 -23.97 -1.98 8.90
CA GLN A 127 -24.09 -3.28 8.22
C GLN A 127 -25.18 -4.17 8.85
N ILE A 128 -25.34 -4.13 10.18
CA ILE A 128 -26.44 -4.81 10.89
C ILE A 128 -27.79 -4.16 10.52
N LEU A 129 -27.90 -2.83 10.55
CA LEU A 129 -29.11 -2.09 10.17
C LEU A 129 -29.49 -2.33 8.70
N TYR A 130 -28.52 -2.46 7.80
CA TYR A 130 -28.75 -2.86 6.40
C TYR A 130 -29.24 -4.30 6.31
N THR A 131 -28.62 -5.24 7.04
CA THR A 131 -29.02 -6.65 7.03
C THR A 131 -30.48 -6.85 7.45
N VAL A 132 -30.94 -6.07 8.44
CA VAL A 132 -32.33 -6.09 8.94
C VAL A 132 -33.30 -5.32 8.04
N SER A 133 -32.97 -4.09 7.63
CA SER A 133 -33.93 -3.18 6.97
C SER A 133 -33.82 -3.09 5.44
N ARG A 134 -32.72 -3.60 4.86
CA ARG A 134 -32.38 -3.58 3.43
C ARG A 134 -32.39 -2.21 2.74
N ARG A 135 -32.40 -1.11 3.50
CA ARG A 135 -32.32 0.27 2.97
C ARG A 135 -30.89 0.60 2.54
N LYS A 136 -30.65 0.89 1.25
CA LYS A 136 -29.31 1.22 0.70
C LYS A 136 -28.53 2.26 1.53
N ARG A 137 -29.18 3.24 2.16
CA ARG A 137 -28.51 4.25 3.01
C ARG A 137 -27.63 3.65 4.12
N TYR A 138 -28.00 2.49 4.67
CA TYR A 138 -27.20 1.82 5.70
C TYR A 138 -26.05 0.97 5.12
N LEU A 139 -26.13 0.61 3.84
CA LEU A 139 -25.00 0.01 3.12
C LEU A 139 -23.96 1.08 2.74
N ALA A 140 -24.41 2.27 2.30
CA ALA A 140 -23.53 3.43 2.14
C ALA A 140 -22.83 3.80 3.45
N ALA A 141 -23.58 3.84 4.56
CA ALA A 141 -23.02 4.09 5.89
C ALA A 141 -22.11 2.96 6.42
N SER A 142 -22.19 1.72 5.91
CA SER A 142 -21.29 0.63 6.31
C SER A 142 -19.94 0.65 5.60
N VAL A 143 -19.82 1.39 4.49
CA VAL A 143 -18.54 1.64 3.78
C VAL A 143 -18.03 3.08 3.91
N PHE A 144 -18.80 3.98 4.54
CA PHE A 144 -18.48 5.41 4.69
C PHE A 144 -17.05 5.65 5.21
N LYS A 145 -16.34 6.59 4.57
CA LYS A 145 -15.02 7.11 4.95
C LYS A 145 -15.09 8.65 5.03
N PHE A 146 -14.34 9.24 5.96
CA PHE A 146 -13.97 10.65 5.87
C PHE A 146 -12.95 10.87 4.75
N MET A 147 -12.94 12.05 4.14
CA MET A 147 -12.05 12.41 3.02
C MET A 147 -11.56 13.86 3.18
N ASN A 148 -10.32 14.17 2.75
CA ASN A 148 -9.76 15.53 2.85
C ASN A 148 -10.60 16.60 2.13
N THR A 149 -11.29 16.23 1.05
CA THR A 149 -12.20 17.10 0.30
C THR A 149 -13.41 17.57 1.11
N GLN A 150 -13.84 16.82 2.13
CA GLN A 150 -14.92 17.21 3.04
C GLN A 150 -14.44 18.30 4.01
N ILE A 151 -15.36 19.15 4.46
CA ILE A 151 -15.05 20.21 5.44
C ILE A 151 -15.01 19.64 6.87
N SER A 152 -15.72 18.54 7.13
CA SER A 152 -15.91 17.90 8.43
C SER A 152 -14.69 17.87 9.36
N LEU A 153 -13.58 17.25 8.93
CA LEU A 153 -12.37 17.14 9.75
C LEU A 153 -11.43 18.35 9.64
N ARG A 154 -11.50 19.14 8.56
CA ARG A 154 -10.77 20.43 8.47
C ARG A 154 -11.37 21.49 9.40
N LEU A 155 -12.68 21.47 9.62
CA LEU A 155 -13.37 22.30 10.62
C LEU A 155 -13.03 21.87 12.05
N LEU A 156 -12.96 20.56 12.32
CA LEU A 156 -12.49 20.06 13.62
C LEU A 156 -11.02 20.46 13.88
N TRP A 157 -10.16 20.35 12.86
CA TRP A 157 -8.78 20.85 12.94
C TRP A 157 -8.76 22.35 13.27
N ALA A 158 -9.57 23.17 12.58
CA ALA A 158 -9.60 24.61 12.80
C ALA A 158 -10.04 24.96 14.23
N LEU A 159 -11.11 24.33 14.74
CA LEU A 159 -11.54 24.49 16.13
C LEU A 159 -10.44 24.13 17.14
N GLN A 160 -9.62 23.12 16.86
CA GLN A 160 -8.55 22.66 17.75
C GLN A 160 -7.27 23.50 17.69
N HIS A 161 -6.98 24.17 16.57
CA HIS A 161 -5.67 24.81 16.31
C HIS A 161 -5.72 26.33 16.09
N VAL A 162 -6.88 26.93 15.78
CA VAL A 162 -7.00 28.38 15.59
C VAL A 162 -7.25 29.07 16.95
N PRO A 163 -6.35 29.93 17.44
CA PRO A 163 -6.45 30.50 18.79
C PRO A 163 -7.76 31.28 19.02
N GLY A 164 -8.48 30.95 20.10
CA GLY A 164 -9.72 31.60 20.49
C GLY A 164 -10.97 31.18 19.70
N LEU A 165 -10.84 30.35 18.66
CA LEU A 165 -11.99 29.95 17.83
C LEU A 165 -12.92 28.99 18.59
N GLN A 166 -12.39 28.05 19.38
CA GLN A 166 -13.20 27.11 20.14
C GLN A 166 -14.04 27.82 21.22
N GLU A 167 -13.46 28.81 21.90
CA GLU A 167 -14.11 29.65 22.89
C GLU A 167 -15.16 30.56 22.24
N ALA A 168 -14.84 31.16 21.08
CA ALA A 168 -15.77 32.00 20.33
C ALA A 168 -16.96 31.19 19.79
N ALA A 169 -16.74 29.97 19.30
CA ALA A 169 -17.78 29.05 18.85
C ALA A 169 -18.69 28.63 20.02
N ASN A 170 -18.11 28.19 21.15
CA ASN A 170 -18.85 27.78 22.34
C ASN A 170 -19.64 28.92 23.00
N SER A 171 -19.19 30.17 22.84
CA SER A 171 -19.89 31.37 23.33
C SER A 171 -20.84 32.01 22.32
N GLY A 172 -21.02 31.42 21.13
CA GLY A 172 -21.92 31.93 20.09
C GLY A 172 -21.47 33.25 19.46
N ASN A 173 -20.18 33.57 19.52
CA ASN A 173 -19.59 34.74 18.85
C ASN A 173 -19.00 34.39 17.48
N ALA A 174 -18.52 33.16 17.27
CA ALA A 174 -18.07 32.68 15.96
C ALA A 174 -19.16 31.90 15.20
N VAL A 175 -19.18 32.06 13.89
CA VAL A 175 -20.01 31.32 12.92
C VAL A 175 -19.15 30.70 11.82
N PHE A 176 -19.70 29.70 11.13
CA PHE A 176 -19.04 28.90 10.09
C PHE A 176 -19.77 29.02 8.75
N GLY A 177 -19.04 28.94 7.64
CA GLY A 177 -19.65 28.91 6.31
C GLY A 177 -18.70 28.55 5.17
N GLY A 178 -19.29 28.06 4.08
CA GLY A 178 -18.65 27.97 2.77
C GLY A 178 -18.49 29.35 2.12
N VAL A 179 -17.97 29.37 0.88
CA VAL A 179 -17.78 30.62 0.12
C VAL A 179 -19.13 31.28 -0.19
N ASP A 180 -20.18 30.52 -0.48
CA ASP A 180 -21.55 31.00 -0.63
C ASP A 180 -22.04 31.73 0.63
N CYS A 181 -21.93 31.08 1.79
CA CYS A 181 -22.47 31.55 3.06
C CYS A 181 -21.75 32.82 3.56
N TRP A 182 -20.42 32.84 3.45
CA TRP A 182 -19.64 34.02 3.75
C TRP A 182 -19.94 35.17 2.78
N LEU A 183 -20.10 34.89 1.48
CA LEU A 183 -20.42 35.91 0.48
C LEU A 183 -21.82 36.51 0.69
N LEU A 184 -22.81 35.66 0.99
CA LEU A 184 -24.16 36.09 1.36
C LEU A 184 -24.14 36.93 2.64
N TYR A 185 -23.35 36.56 3.65
CA TYR A 185 -23.11 37.41 4.82
C TYR A 185 -22.47 38.76 4.45
N LYS A 186 -21.42 38.79 3.61
CA LYS A 186 -20.76 40.03 3.17
C LYS A 186 -21.66 40.94 2.31
N LEU A 187 -22.67 40.38 1.64
CA LEU A 187 -23.62 41.13 0.80
C LEU A 187 -24.89 41.56 1.56
N THR A 188 -25.45 40.72 2.43
CA THR A 188 -26.79 40.93 3.01
C THR A 188 -26.85 40.81 4.53
N GLY A 189 -25.72 40.51 5.18
CA GLY A 189 -25.63 40.31 6.64
C GLY A 189 -26.25 39.00 7.15
N ARG A 190 -26.82 38.16 6.26
CA ARG A 190 -27.51 36.92 6.62
C ARG A 190 -26.54 35.73 6.68
N HIS A 191 -26.65 34.91 7.71
CA HIS A 191 -25.87 33.67 7.89
C HIS A 191 -26.65 32.47 7.32
N VAL A 192 -26.71 32.43 5.98
CA VAL A 192 -27.50 31.46 5.19
C VAL A 192 -26.60 30.77 4.15
N THR A 193 -26.90 29.52 3.81
CA THR A 193 -26.23 28.74 2.76
C THR A 193 -27.27 28.07 1.87
N ASP A 194 -27.00 27.93 0.57
CA ASP A 194 -27.88 27.15 -0.31
C ASP A 194 -27.75 25.64 -0.01
N ILE A 195 -28.85 24.91 -0.17
CA ILE A 195 -28.91 23.48 0.08
C ILE A 195 -27.96 22.63 -0.79
N SER A 196 -27.64 23.04 -2.02
CA SER A 196 -26.64 22.34 -2.84
C SER A 196 -25.23 22.49 -2.24
N SER A 197 -24.89 23.72 -1.83
CA SER A 197 -23.63 24.10 -1.18
C SER A 197 -23.48 23.43 0.19
N ALA A 198 -24.54 23.41 0.99
CA ALA A 198 -24.61 22.69 2.27
C ALA A 198 -24.36 21.18 2.09
N SER A 199 -24.96 20.55 1.06
CA SER A 199 -24.79 19.11 0.80
C SER A 199 -23.32 18.73 0.52
N ALA A 200 -22.52 19.64 -0.04
CA ALA A 200 -21.11 19.43 -0.33
C ALA A 200 -20.15 19.55 0.86
N THR A 201 -20.65 19.84 2.07
CA THR A 201 -19.81 20.03 3.26
C THR A 201 -19.26 18.74 3.87
N GLY A 202 -19.93 17.60 3.68
CA GLY A 202 -19.73 16.40 4.51
C GLY A 202 -20.24 16.54 5.95
N LEU A 203 -21.03 17.58 6.24
CA LEU A 203 -21.67 17.82 7.53
C LEU A 203 -23.21 17.89 7.41
N PHE A 204 -23.76 18.00 6.20
CA PHE A 204 -25.20 17.95 5.92
C PHE A 204 -25.61 16.52 5.47
N ASP A 205 -26.79 16.06 5.89
CA ASP A 205 -27.34 14.75 5.50
C ASP A 205 -28.40 14.92 4.40
N PRO A 206 -28.12 14.54 3.14
CA PRO A 206 -29.06 14.68 2.03
C PRO A 206 -30.27 13.75 2.14
N PHE A 207 -30.25 12.73 3.01
CA PHE A 207 -31.41 11.85 3.24
C PHE A 207 -32.38 12.39 4.30
N THR A 208 -31.97 13.38 5.11
CA THR A 208 -32.84 14.04 6.10
C THR A 208 -33.03 15.54 5.86
N LEU A 209 -32.30 16.13 4.90
CA LEU A 209 -32.32 17.55 4.56
C LEU A 209 -31.98 18.46 5.75
N SER A 210 -31.00 18.03 6.55
CA SER A 210 -30.58 18.72 7.77
C SER A 210 -29.09 18.58 8.02
N TRP A 211 -28.51 19.48 8.82
CA TRP A 211 -27.19 19.25 9.42
C TRP A 211 -27.16 17.90 10.16
N SER A 212 -26.12 17.10 9.91
CA SER A 212 -26.03 15.70 10.34
C SER A 212 -25.69 15.63 11.82
N SER A 213 -26.72 15.49 12.65
CA SER A 213 -26.55 15.34 14.11
C SER A 213 -25.68 14.13 14.49
N VAL A 214 -25.59 13.10 13.65
CA VAL A 214 -24.68 11.97 13.85
C VAL A 214 -23.22 12.40 13.73
N ILE A 215 -22.84 13.05 12.62
CA ILE A 215 -21.45 13.48 12.39
C ILE A 215 -21.08 14.62 13.37
N ILE A 216 -21.97 15.58 13.57
CA ILE A 216 -21.76 16.73 14.46
C ILE A 216 -21.54 16.28 15.91
N ASN A 217 -22.37 15.38 16.45
CA ASN A 217 -22.17 14.85 17.80
C ASN A 217 -20.93 13.94 17.91
N MET A 218 -20.64 13.15 16.86
CA MET A 218 -19.46 12.27 16.85
C MET A 218 -18.15 13.07 16.86
N LEU A 219 -18.07 14.15 16.08
CA LEU A 219 -16.93 15.07 16.04
C LEU A 219 -16.98 16.16 17.13
N LYS A 220 -18.04 16.20 17.96
CA LYS A 220 -18.31 17.21 19.00
C LYS A 220 -18.31 18.66 18.49
N LEU A 221 -18.77 18.89 17.25
CA LEU A 221 -18.84 20.22 16.66
C LEU A 221 -19.98 21.04 17.32
N PRO A 222 -19.77 22.32 17.67
CA PRO A 222 -20.78 23.14 18.33
C PRO A 222 -21.91 23.53 17.35
N TYR A 223 -23.13 23.04 17.57
CA TYR A 223 -24.24 23.14 16.60
C TYR A 223 -24.64 24.58 16.23
N ASN A 224 -24.36 25.55 17.12
CA ASN A 224 -24.72 26.96 16.95
C ASN A 224 -23.86 27.73 15.94
N ILE A 225 -22.80 27.15 15.37
CA ILE A 225 -21.98 27.81 14.33
C ILE A 225 -22.54 27.63 12.91
N PHE A 226 -23.50 26.72 12.72
CA PHE A 226 -23.97 26.30 11.40
C PHE A 226 -25.04 27.26 10.84
N PRO A 227 -24.97 27.61 9.54
CA PRO A 227 -25.94 28.51 8.91
C PRO A 227 -27.32 27.86 8.71
N GLU A 228 -28.32 28.72 8.52
CA GLU A 228 -29.62 28.31 7.98
C GLU A 228 -29.47 27.82 6.54
N VAL A 229 -30.11 26.69 6.20
CA VAL A 229 -30.01 26.08 4.87
C VAL A 229 -31.26 26.39 4.05
N VAL A 230 -31.11 27.23 3.03
CA VAL A 230 -32.19 27.79 2.22
C VAL A 230 -32.28 27.15 0.83
N ASP A 231 -33.37 27.47 0.13
CA ASP A 231 -33.60 27.07 -1.27
C ASP A 231 -32.59 27.71 -2.22
N THR A 232 -32.30 27.01 -3.31
CA THR A 232 -31.31 27.39 -4.33
C THR A 232 -31.76 28.62 -5.16
N ALA A 233 -33.08 28.82 -5.27
CA ALA A 233 -33.69 30.01 -5.85
C ALA A 233 -34.78 30.54 -4.90
N GLY A 234 -34.74 31.82 -4.54
CA GLY A 234 -35.53 32.40 -3.45
C GLY A 234 -35.23 33.87 -3.23
N ASP A 235 -35.36 34.35 -1.98
CA ASP A 235 -34.93 35.69 -1.55
C ASP A 235 -33.73 35.56 -0.60
N PHE A 236 -32.56 36.00 -1.07
CA PHE A 236 -31.33 36.04 -0.29
C PHE A 236 -31.03 37.44 0.31
N GLY A 237 -31.84 38.45 0.00
CA GLY A 237 -31.62 39.86 0.30
C GLY A 237 -31.13 40.67 -0.91
N VAL A 238 -30.63 41.88 -0.66
CA VAL A 238 -30.13 42.82 -1.68
C VAL A 238 -28.65 43.12 -1.50
N THR A 239 -27.95 43.46 -2.59
CA THR A 239 -26.54 43.87 -2.55
C THR A 239 -26.36 45.25 -1.90
N PRO A 240 -25.22 45.54 -1.24
CA PRO A 240 -24.92 46.87 -0.73
C PRO A 240 -24.81 47.91 -1.86
N LYS A 241 -25.33 49.13 -1.63
CA LYS A 241 -25.35 50.21 -2.64
C LYS A 241 -23.95 50.62 -3.09
N GLU A 242 -22.93 50.39 -2.27
CA GLU A 242 -21.53 50.73 -2.55
C GLU A 242 -20.92 49.86 -3.66
N ILE A 243 -21.57 48.76 -4.05
CA ILE A 243 -21.10 47.87 -5.12
C ILE A 243 -21.63 48.33 -6.49
N PHE A 244 -22.95 48.49 -6.63
CA PHE A 244 -23.63 48.78 -7.92
C PHE A 244 -24.14 50.23 -8.05
N GLY A 245 -24.00 51.07 -7.03
CA GLY A 245 -24.69 52.37 -6.92
C GLY A 245 -26.14 52.25 -6.41
N ILE A 246 -26.75 51.07 -6.57
CA ILE A 246 -28.12 50.72 -6.13
C ILE A 246 -28.13 49.34 -5.44
N GLU A 247 -29.27 48.99 -4.86
CA GLU A 247 -29.57 47.65 -4.35
C GLU A 247 -30.04 46.73 -5.49
N ILE A 248 -29.31 45.63 -5.73
CA ILE A 248 -29.70 44.57 -6.68
C ILE A 248 -30.23 43.37 -5.86
N PRO A 249 -31.40 42.79 -6.17
CA PRO A 249 -31.90 41.61 -5.46
C PRO A 249 -31.11 40.36 -5.81
N ILE A 250 -30.71 39.61 -4.79
CA ILE A 250 -30.00 38.33 -4.91
C ILE A 250 -31.05 37.21 -4.84
N VAL A 251 -31.22 36.49 -5.95
CA VAL A 251 -32.37 35.59 -6.15
C VAL A 251 -31.99 34.13 -6.36
N CYS A 252 -30.71 33.85 -6.54
CA CYS A 252 -30.16 32.51 -6.66
C CYS A 252 -28.77 32.43 -6.01
N SER A 253 -28.53 31.38 -5.24
CA SER A 253 -27.21 30.96 -4.79
C SER A 253 -27.12 29.45 -4.97
N ILE A 254 -26.05 28.95 -5.57
CA ILE A 254 -25.90 27.55 -5.95
C ILE A 254 -24.42 27.15 -6.04
N ALA A 255 -24.11 25.89 -5.75
CA ALA A 255 -22.77 25.36 -5.93
C ALA A 255 -22.32 25.29 -7.41
N ASP A 256 -21.03 25.49 -7.65
CA ASP A 256 -20.38 25.50 -8.97
C ASP A 256 -20.80 24.34 -9.90
N GLN A 257 -20.67 23.08 -9.44
CA GLN A 257 -20.96 21.93 -10.29
C GLN A 257 -22.44 21.73 -10.57
N SER A 258 -23.31 22.07 -9.62
CA SER A 258 -24.77 22.07 -9.77
C SER A 258 -25.25 23.16 -10.73
N ALA A 259 -24.67 24.36 -10.64
CA ALA A 259 -24.92 25.44 -11.59
C ALA A 259 -24.49 25.03 -13.00
N SER A 260 -23.26 24.54 -13.16
CA SER A 260 -22.75 24.05 -14.44
C SER A 260 -23.57 22.88 -15.00
N MET A 261 -24.13 22.01 -14.15
CA MET A 261 -25.05 20.95 -14.55
C MET A 261 -26.40 21.47 -15.05
N PHE A 262 -26.99 22.48 -14.38
CA PHE A 262 -28.22 23.14 -14.82
C PHE A 262 -28.01 23.93 -16.12
N GLY A 263 -26.90 24.70 -16.21
CA GLY A 263 -26.50 25.46 -17.39
C GLY A 263 -26.17 24.57 -18.60
N SER A 264 -25.62 23.38 -18.37
CA SER A 264 -25.47 22.32 -19.39
C SER A 264 -26.80 21.71 -19.85
N GLY A 265 -27.88 21.91 -19.09
CA GLY A 265 -29.21 21.38 -19.38
C GLY A 265 -29.48 19.96 -18.89
N CYS A 266 -28.63 19.40 -18.01
CA CYS A 266 -28.80 18.06 -17.43
C CYS A 266 -29.84 18.05 -16.30
N THR A 267 -31.10 18.34 -16.67
CA THR A 267 -32.22 18.57 -15.76
C THR A 267 -33.13 17.35 -15.58
N GLN A 268 -32.99 16.32 -16.40
CA GLN A 268 -33.75 15.07 -16.32
C GLN A 268 -32.94 13.94 -15.67
N PRO A 269 -33.57 12.99 -14.95
CA PRO A 269 -32.88 11.85 -14.34
C PRO A 269 -32.14 11.00 -15.36
N GLY A 270 -30.89 10.63 -15.05
CA GLY A 270 -30.00 9.88 -15.94
C GLY A 270 -29.19 10.74 -16.91
N GLU A 271 -29.42 12.06 -17.00
CA GLU A 271 -28.54 12.94 -17.78
C GLU A 271 -27.17 13.10 -17.08
N LEU A 272 -26.10 12.95 -17.87
CA LEU A 272 -24.71 12.87 -17.44
C LEU A 272 -23.92 14.09 -17.95
N LYS A 273 -23.16 14.72 -17.05
CA LYS A 273 -22.38 15.94 -17.27
C LYS A 273 -20.97 15.79 -16.71
N ILE A 274 -19.96 16.32 -17.41
CA ILE A 274 -18.56 16.26 -16.99
C ILE A 274 -17.88 17.62 -17.18
N THR A 275 -17.60 18.31 -16.08
CA THR A 275 -16.69 19.48 -16.10
C THR A 275 -15.26 18.98 -16.03
N MET A 276 -14.43 19.35 -17.01
CA MET A 276 -12.99 19.07 -17.05
C MET A 276 -12.21 20.36 -16.74
N GLY A 277 -12.12 20.69 -15.45
CA GLY A 277 -11.45 21.87 -14.92
C GLY A 277 -10.08 21.54 -14.34
N THR A 278 -9.77 22.10 -13.17
CA THR A 278 -8.60 21.72 -12.36
C THR A 278 -8.57 20.21 -12.08
N GLY A 279 -9.71 19.68 -11.61
CA GLY A 279 -10.05 18.27 -11.64
C GLY A 279 -11.26 18.03 -12.55
N THR A 280 -11.65 16.77 -12.70
CA THR A 280 -12.86 16.35 -13.41
C THR A 280 -13.97 15.97 -12.44
N PHE A 281 -15.18 16.49 -12.70
CA PHE A 281 -16.38 16.22 -11.91
C PHE A 281 -17.48 15.60 -12.77
N VAL A 282 -17.65 14.28 -12.63
CA VAL A 282 -18.61 13.44 -13.35
C VAL A 282 -19.93 13.41 -12.59
N ASN A 283 -20.92 14.15 -13.06
CA ASN A 283 -22.19 14.42 -12.38
C ASN A 283 -23.37 13.77 -13.10
N VAL A 284 -24.22 13.04 -12.37
CA VAL A 284 -25.46 12.42 -12.88
C VAL A 284 -26.67 12.88 -12.09
N ASN A 285 -27.72 13.28 -12.80
CA ASN A 285 -29.02 13.61 -12.21
C ASN A 285 -29.73 12.35 -11.69
N THR A 286 -30.10 12.29 -10.41
CA THR A 286 -30.84 11.15 -9.83
C THR A 286 -32.31 11.47 -9.53
N GLY A 287 -32.80 12.62 -10.01
CA GLY A 287 -34.17 13.07 -9.83
C GLY A 287 -34.51 13.34 -8.37
N THR A 288 -35.74 13.04 -7.97
CA THR A 288 -36.29 13.33 -6.64
C THR A 288 -35.84 12.37 -5.52
N LYS A 289 -34.79 11.57 -5.74
CA LYS A 289 -34.29 10.58 -4.77
C LYS A 289 -32.78 10.67 -4.61
N ALA A 290 -32.34 10.84 -3.36
CA ALA A 290 -30.95 10.67 -2.97
C ALA A 290 -30.48 9.23 -3.29
N HIS A 291 -29.43 9.10 -4.09
CA HIS A 291 -28.71 7.85 -4.26
C HIS A 291 -27.89 7.52 -3.02
N ALA A 292 -27.56 6.24 -2.83
CA ALA A 292 -26.74 5.76 -1.72
C ALA A 292 -25.61 4.91 -2.30
N SER A 293 -24.46 5.55 -2.52
CA SER A 293 -23.26 4.95 -3.12
C SER A 293 -22.52 4.03 -2.16
N VAL A 294 -21.76 3.08 -2.72
CA VAL A 294 -20.91 2.12 -2.01
C VAL A 294 -19.47 2.04 -2.56
N THR A 295 -19.23 2.58 -3.77
CA THR A 295 -17.92 2.72 -4.44
C THR A 295 -17.23 4.05 -4.14
N GLY A 296 -17.87 4.94 -3.40
CA GLY A 296 -17.32 6.24 -3.00
C GLY A 296 -17.75 7.42 -3.88
N LEU A 297 -18.74 7.24 -4.76
CA LEU A 297 -19.40 8.36 -5.43
C LEU A 297 -20.18 9.19 -4.40
N TYR A 298 -20.22 10.50 -4.56
CA TYR A 298 -20.72 11.42 -3.54
C TYR A 298 -22.20 11.80 -3.80
N PRO A 299 -23.13 11.49 -2.87
CA PRO A 299 -24.53 11.86 -3.01
C PRO A 299 -24.76 13.32 -2.59
N LEU A 300 -25.24 14.14 -3.51
CA LEU A 300 -25.42 15.58 -3.33
C LEU A 300 -26.85 16.00 -3.67
N ILE A 301 -27.18 17.24 -3.29
CA ILE A 301 -28.38 17.92 -3.77
C ILE A 301 -27.96 18.82 -4.92
N ALA A 302 -28.62 18.67 -6.07
CA ALA A 302 -28.37 19.49 -7.24
C ALA A 302 -28.95 20.89 -7.01
N TRP A 303 -30.24 20.96 -6.68
CA TRP A 303 -30.96 22.20 -6.37
C TRP A 303 -32.27 21.91 -5.62
N ARG A 304 -32.77 22.89 -4.88
CA ARG A 304 -34.19 23.00 -4.50
C ARG A 304 -34.76 24.30 -5.07
N ILE A 305 -35.78 24.18 -5.91
CA ILE A 305 -36.43 25.30 -6.61
C ILE A 305 -37.93 25.18 -6.34
N ARG A 306 -38.45 25.94 -5.38
CA ARG A 306 -39.84 25.80 -4.90
C ARG A 306 -40.04 24.33 -4.45
N ASP A 307 -41.13 23.67 -4.84
CA ASP A 307 -41.37 22.26 -4.49
C ASP A 307 -40.45 21.24 -5.20
N GLU A 308 -39.64 21.66 -6.18
CA GLU A 308 -38.75 20.77 -6.95
C GLU A 308 -37.39 20.59 -6.25
N LEU A 309 -37.22 19.46 -5.57
CA LEU A 309 -35.93 19.00 -5.03
C LEU A 309 -35.30 17.95 -5.96
N VAL A 310 -34.11 18.24 -6.48
CA VAL A 310 -33.33 17.35 -7.34
C VAL A 310 -32.01 16.97 -6.68
N TYR A 311 -31.68 15.68 -6.75
CA TYR A 311 -30.42 15.11 -6.27
C TYR A 311 -29.49 14.79 -7.44
N LEU A 312 -28.18 14.76 -7.16
CA LEU A 312 -27.17 14.27 -8.10
C LEU A 312 -26.19 13.31 -7.40
N VAL A 313 -25.44 12.58 -8.22
CA VAL A 313 -24.28 11.80 -7.79
C VAL A 313 -23.06 12.33 -8.51
N GLU A 314 -22.00 12.60 -7.76
CA GLU A 314 -20.73 13.10 -8.28
C GLU A 314 -19.61 12.07 -8.08
N GLY A 315 -18.94 11.69 -9.17
CA GLY A 315 -17.61 11.10 -9.15
C GLY A 315 -16.57 12.19 -9.42
N ALA A 316 -15.50 12.26 -8.63
CA ALA A 316 -14.47 13.28 -8.77
C ALA A 316 -13.08 12.66 -9.02
N SER A 317 -12.26 13.32 -9.83
CA SER A 317 -10.82 13.06 -9.93
C SER A 317 -10.07 14.39 -9.96
N ASN A 318 -9.09 14.56 -9.08
CA ASN A 318 -8.53 15.88 -8.76
C ASN A 318 -7.50 16.40 -9.79
N ASP A 319 -6.87 15.49 -10.53
CA ASP A 319 -5.60 15.73 -11.23
C ASP A 319 -5.76 15.86 -12.76
N THR A 320 -6.72 16.67 -13.22
CA THR A 320 -7.02 16.83 -14.67
C THR A 320 -6.31 18.04 -15.27
N GLY A 321 -6.80 19.27 -15.06
CA GLY A 321 -6.10 20.48 -15.45
C GLY A 321 -4.76 20.66 -14.73
N VAL A 322 -4.62 20.09 -13.52
CA VAL A 322 -3.33 20.01 -12.81
C VAL A 322 -2.28 19.26 -13.65
N LEU A 323 -2.67 18.17 -14.33
CA LEU A 323 -1.76 17.41 -15.19
C LEU A 323 -1.28 18.23 -16.38
N ILE A 324 -2.18 18.97 -17.03
CA ILE A 324 -1.85 19.83 -18.17
C ILE A 324 -0.97 21.01 -17.72
N GLU A 325 -1.26 21.62 -16.57
CA GLU A 325 -0.46 22.71 -16.00
C GLU A 325 0.95 22.22 -15.59
N TRP A 326 1.06 21.02 -15.01
CA TRP A 326 2.34 20.37 -14.69
C TRP A 326 3.15 20.07 -15.96
N ALA A 327 2.53 19.40 -16.95
CA ALA A 327 3.19 19.02 -18.20
C ALA A 327 3.70 20.23 -18.99
N ASN A 328 3.00 21.38 -18.89
CA ASN A 328 3.49 22.65 -19.40
C ASN A 328 4.72 23.16 -18.62
N LYS A 329 4.61 23.27 -17.28
CA LYS A 329 5.71 23.74 -16.41
C LYS A 329 7.02 22.96 -16.55
N ILE A 330 6.97 21.68 -16.94
CA ILE A 330 8.17 20.84 -17.16
C ILE A 330 8.54 20.65 -18.65
N GLY A 331 7.90 21.36 -19.58
CA GLY A 331 8.26 21.36 -21.01
C GLY A 331 7.86 20.11 -21.81
N ILE A 332 7.05 19.21 -21.24
CA ILE A 332 6.43 18.09 -21.97
C ILE A 332 5.39 18.63 -22.96
N ILE A 333 4.71 19.72 -22.63
CA ILE A 333 3.80 20.45 -23.52
C ILE A 333 4.28 21.89 -23.60
N ASN A 334 4.37 22.47 -24.80
CA ASN A 334 4.76 23.88 -24.95
C ASN A 334 3.52 24.77 -24.90
N ASP A 335 2.53 24.46 -25.75
CA ASP A 335 1.20 25.04 -25.74
C ASP A 335 0.15 23.94 -25.46
N PRO A 336 -0.72 24.07 -24.45
CA PRO A 336 -1.83 23.16 -24.21
C PRO A 336 -2.75 22.93 -25.42
N ASP A 337 -2.93 23.92 -26.30
CA ASP A 337 -3.81 23.78 -27.46
C ASP A 337 -3.17 22.90 -28.56
N GLU A 338 -1.84 22.80 -28.64
CA GLU A 338 -1.13 21.85 -29.53
C GLU A 338 -1.28 20.38 -29.08
N SER A 339 -1.56 20.12 -27.79
CA SER A 339 -1.52 18.78 -27.20
C SER A 339 -2.44 17.76 -27.88
N SER A 340 -3.58 18.20 -28.43
CA SER A 340 -4.49 17.35 -29.19
C SER A 340 -3.86 16.87 -30.51
N SER A 341 -3.08 17.71 -31.18
CA SER A 341 -2.42 17.37 -32.44
C SER A 341 -1.22 16.46 -32.21
N LEU A 342 -0.46 16.69 -31.13
CA LEU A 342 0.68 15.84 -30.76
C LEU A 342 0.25 14.41 -30.40
N ALA A 343 -0.88 14.24 -29.71
CA ALA A 343 -1.42 12.91 -29.38
C ALA A 343 -2.03 12.20 -30.59
N SER A 344 -2.70 12.93 -31.49
CA SER A 344 -3.27 12.42 -32.74
C SER A 344 -2.24 12.15 -33.84
N ALA A 345 -0.96 12.54 -33.66
CA ALA A 345 0.12 12.26 -34.61
C ALA A 345 0.67 10.82 -34.52
N LEU A 346 0.13 10.00 -33.62
CA LEU A 346 0.50 8.60 -33.39
C LEU A 346 -0.74 7.70 -33.48
N ASP A 347 -0.53 6.39 -33.57
CA ASP A 347 -1.61 5.40 -33.48
C ASP A 347 -1.90 4.93 -32.05
N ASP A 348 -0.87 4.85 -31.20
CA ASP A 348 -0.96 4.51 -29.76
C ASP A 348 0.19 5.18 -28.95
N SER A 349 0.42 4.76 -27.71
CA SER A 349 1.45 5.29 -26.81
C SER A 349 2.75 4.46 -26.75
N ASP A 350 2.99 3.53 -27.69
CA ASP A 350 4.04 2.49 -27.61
C ASP A 350 4.01 1.74 -26.27
N GLY A 351 2.81 1.47 -25.74
CA GLY A 351 2.62 0.80 -24.44
C GLY A 351 3.10 1.62 -23.23
N VAL A 352 3.30 2.93 -23.37
CA VAL A 352 3.56 3.84 -22.25
C VAL A 352 2.24 4.23 -21.61
N TYR A 353 2.16 4.02 -20.30
CA TYR A 353 1.01 4.33 -19.46
C TYR A 353 1.38 5.38 -18.43
N PHE A 354 0.50 6.35 -18.21
CA PHE A 354 0.63 7.33 -17.13
C PHE A 354 -0.52 7.19 -16.14
N VAL A 355 -0.24 7.29 -14.84
CA VAL A 355 -1.26 7.23 -13.78
C VAL A 355 -1.28 8.54 -13.00
N PRO A 356 -2.28 9.43 -13.21
CA PRO A 356 -2.36 10.73 -12.55
C PRO A 356 -2.87 10.59 -11.11
N ALA A 357 -1.96 10.69 -10.14
CA ALA A 357 -2.26 10.54 -8.71
C ALA A 357 -1.46 11.55 -7.86
N PHE A 358 -1.29 12.79 -8.34
CA PHE A 358 -0.58 13.84 -7.61
C PHE A 358 -1.27 14.12 -6.27
N SER A 359 -2.61 14.04 -6.27
CA SER A 359 -3.51 14.12 -5.13
C SER A 359 -3.98 12.73 -4.62
N GLY A 360 -3.27 11.66 -5.01
CA GLY A 360 -3.72 10.26 -4.88
C GLY A 360 -4.81 9.89 -5.89
N LEU A 361 -5.32 8.66 -5.81
CA LEU A 361 -6.41 8.13 -6.65
C LEU A 361 -7.76 8.20 -5.90
N GLN A 362 -8.65 9.06 -6.38
CA GLN A 362 -10.02 9.18 -5.84
C GLN A 362 -10.90 7.98 -6.27
N ALA A 363 -12.23 8.11 -6.15
CA ALA A 363 -13.18 7.05 -6.51
C ALA A 363 -12.93 6.45 -7.91
N PRO A 364 -13.23 5.15 -8.14
CA PRO A 364 -13.73 4.17 -7.15
C PRO A 364 -12.67 3.66 -6.17
N ILE A 365 -11.38 3.95 -6.39
CA ILE A 365 -10.26 3.36 -5.66
C ILE A 365 -10.15 3.95 -4.25
N ASN A 366 -10.19 5.29 -4.15
CA ASN A 366 -10.15 6.03 -2.87
C ASN A 366 -8.88 5.75 -2.04
N ASP A 367 -7.72 5.71 -2.70
CA ASP A 367 -6.39 5.63 -2.10
C ASP A 367 -5.65 6.96 -2.28
N TYR A 368 -5.40 7.67 -1.17
CA TYR A 368 -4.77 9.00 -1.19
C TYR A 368 -3.23 8.93 -1.12
N SER A 369 -2.66 7.73 -1.03
CA SER A 369 -1.23 7.41 -0.95
C SER A 369 -0.64 6.99 -2.30
N ALA A 370 -1.46 6.49 -3.23
CA ALA A 370 -1.10 6.04 -4.58
C ALA A 370 -0.17 7.00 -5.34
N ALA A 371 0.92 6.48 -5.91
CA ALA A 371 1.97 7.27 -6.54
C ALA A 371 1.62 7.73 -7.98
N THR A 372 2.26 8.80 -8.46
CA THR A 372 2.19 9.21 -9.88
C THR A 372 3.40 8.67 -10.63
N GLY A 373 3.20 8.11 -11.82
CA GLY A 373 4.30 7.59 -12.61
C GLY A 373 3.98 7.34 -14.07
N PHE A 374 5.04 7.23 -14.87
CA PHE A 374 5.03 6.60 -16.18
C PHE A 374 5.49 5.15 -16.05
N ILE A 375 4.81 4.23 -16.72
CA ILE A 375 5.11 2.80 -16.77
C ILE A 375 5.24 2.40 -18.25
N GLY A 376 6.21 1.54 -18.58
CA GLY A 376 6.41 1.05 -19.96
C GLY A 376 7.30 1.91 -20.86
N ILE A 377 8.04 2.90 -20.33
CA ILE A 377 9.02 3.69 -21.11
C ILE A 377 10.08 2.77 -21.73
N LYS A 378 10.38 3.01 -23.01
CA LYS A 378 11.34 2.29 -23.85
C LYS A 378 12.37 3.26 -24.44
N PRO A 379 13.51 2.78 -24.99
CA PRO A 379 14.40 3.59 -25.82
C PRO A 379 13.74 4.18 -27.09
N THR A 380 12.57 3.66 -27.49
CA THR A 380 11.73 4.16 -28.60
C THR A 380 10.74 5.26 -28.21
N THR A 381 10.60 5.57 -26.91
CA THR A 381 9.56 6.48 -26.41
C THR A 381 9.88 7.95 -26.74
N GLU A 382 9.33 8.46 -27.84
CA GLU A 382 9.37 9.87 -28.21
C GLU A 382 8.38 10.76 -27.41
N LYS A 383 8.58 12.09 -27.46
CA LYS A 383 7.76 13.13 -26.79
C LYS A 383 6.25 12.96 -27.06
N ASN A 384 5.85 12.55 -28.26
CA ASN A 384 4.43 12.42 -28.61
C ASN A 384 3.75 11.26 -27.86
N HIS A 385 4.44 10.15 -27.62
CA HIS A 385 3.92 9.01 -26.83
C HIS A 385 3.66 9.43 -25.38
N ILE A 386 4.58 10.23 -24.81
CA ILE A 386 4.44 10.83 -23.49
C ILE A 386 3.19 11.72 -23.45
N VAL A 387 3.09 12.73 -24.31
CA VAL A 387 1.92 13.65 -24.36
C VAL A 387 0.61 12.88 -24.53
N ARG A 388 0.59 11.86 -25.40
CA ARG A 388 -0.58 11.00 -25.59
C ARG A 388 -0.96 10.25 -24.33
N SER A 389 -0.02 9.57 -23.66
CA SER A 389 -0.29 8.83 -22.42
C SER A 389 -0.89 9.72 -21.31
N LEU A 390 -0.50 11.01 -21.27
CA LEU A 390 -1.10 11.97 -20.34
C LEU A 390 -2.59 12.21 -20.67
N LEU A 391 -2.91 12.50 -21.93
CA LEU A 391 -4.28 12.76 -22.36
C LEU A 391 -5.17 11.51 -22.28
N GLU A 392 -4.65 10.34 -22.61
CA GLU A 392 -5.36 9.07 -22.45
C GLU A 392 -5.69 8.79 -20.98
N SER A 393 -4.74 9.05 -20.06
CA SER A 393 -4.95 8.81 -18.62
C SER A 393 -6.11 9.61 -18.02
N ILE A 394 -6.36 10.82 -18.52
CA ILE A 394 -7.53 11.63 -18.15
C ILE A 394 -8.81 10.88 -18.52
N VAL A 395 -8.89 10.32 -19.73
CA VAL A 395 -10.07 9.59 -20.19
C VAL A 395 -10.21 8.24 -19.47
N TYR A 396 -9.11 7.52 -19.19
CA TYR A 396 -9.15 6.28 -18.42
C TYR A 396 -9.68 6.50 -16.98
N ARG A 397 -9.25 7.57 -16.29
CA ARG A 397 -9.81 7.94 -14.97
C ARG A 397 -11.29 8.31 -15.04
N ILE A 398 -11.74 8.97 -16.11
CA ILE A 398 -13.16 9.25 -16.34
C ILE A 398 -13.95 7.96 -16.62
N LEU A 399 -13.37 7.02 -17.38
CA LEU A 399 -14.00 5.73 -17.71
C LEU A 399 -14.27 4.91 -16.44
N LEU A 400 -13.35 4.88 -15.48
CA LEU A 400 -13.58 4.21 -14.18
C LEU A 400 -14.75 4.82 -13.39
N LEU A 401 -14.89 6.15 -13.40
CA LEU A 401 -16.02 6.84 -12.76
C LEU A 401 -17.33 6.53 -13.49
N TYR A 402 -17.31 6.48 -14.81
CA TYR A 402 -18.46 6.10 -15.64
C TYR A 402 -18.89 4.64 -15.44
N GLU A 403 -17.94 3.70 -15.41
CA GLU A 403 -18.21 2.29 -15.09
C GLU A 403 -18.83 2.14 -13.69
N SER A 404 -18.30 2.89 -12.70
CA SER A 404 -18.84 2.90 -11.33
C SER A 404 -20.29 3.42 -11.29
N LEU A 405 -20.59 4.48 -12.05
CA LEU A 405 -21.96 5.00 -12.22
C LEU A 405 -22.89 3.98 -12.89
N CYS A 406 -22.41 3.26 -13.92
CA CYS A 406 -23.18 2.21 -14.60
C CYS A 406 -23.45 0.99 -13.71
N VAL A 407 -22.56 0.69 -12.75
CA VAL A 407 -22.74 -0.41 -11.78
C VAL A 407 -23.69 -0.03 -10.65
N GLU A 408 -23.67 1.22 -10.17
CA GLU A 408 -24.48 1.63 -9.02
C GLU A 408 -25.88 2.14 -9.34
N THR A 409 -26.04 2.80 -10.49
CA THR A 409 -27.29 3.41 -10.92
C THR A 409 -28.07 2.50 -11.86
N ALA A 410 -29.37 2.76 -12.01
CA ALA A 410 -30.24 2.02 -12.93
C ALA A 410 -30.55 2.82 -14.21
N PHE A 411 -29.69 3.77 -14.57
CA PHE A 411 -29.89 4.64 -15.73
C PHE A 411 -29.18 4.08 -16.97
N THR A 412 -29.82 4.22 -18.13
CA THR A 412 -29.18 4.01 -19.43
C THR A 412 -28.71 5.35 -19.95
N TYR A 413 -27.39 5.58 -19.93
CA TYR A 413 -26.79 6.80 -20.48
C TYR A 413 -26.84 6.78 -22.01
N GLN A 414 -27.01 7.97 -22.62
CA GLN A 414 -27.01 8.17 -24.07
C GLN A 414 -25.99 9.22 -24.52
N LYS A 415 -25.78 10.24 -23.68
CA LYS A 415 -24.97 11.42 -23.98
C LYS A 415 -24.26 11.92 -22.73
N ILE A 416 -23.04 12.41 -22.93
CA ILE A 416 -22.24 13.16 -21.97
C ILE A 416 -22.23 14.62 -22.44
N ARG A 417 -22.65 15.57 -21.59
CA ARG A 417 -22.42 17.00 -21.84
C ARG A 417 -21.13 17.45 -21.16
N VAL A 418 -20.26 18.18 -21.85
CA VAL A 418 -18.92 18.54 -21.35
C VAL A 418 -18.67 20.04 -21.34
N ASP A 419 -17.93 20.47 -20.32
CA ASP A 419 -17.51 21.86 -20.09
C ASP A 419 -16.15 21.93 -19.38
N GLY A 420 -15.66 23.14 -19.09
CA GLY A 420 -14.34 23.37 -18.50
C GLY A 420 -13.19 23.36 -19.52
N GLY A 421 -12.04 23.90 -19.11
CA GLY A 421 -10.94 24.24 -20.03
C GLY A 421 -10.35 23.06 -20.82
N VAL A 422 -10.26 21.87 -20.22
CA VAL A 422 -9.67 20.69 -20.89
C VAL A 422 -10.60 20.10 -21.96
N SER A 423 -11.92 20.39 -21.90
CA SER A 423 -12.88 19.97 -22.94
C SER A 423 -12.64 20.62 -24.32
N LYS A 424 -11.77 21.62 -24.42
CA LYS A 424 -11.28 22.14 -25.72
C LYS A 424 -10.48 21.11 -26.52
N ASN A 425 -9.82 20.16 -25.85
CA ASN A 425 -8.99 19.15 -26.48
C ASN A 425 -9.86 18.09 -27.21
N ASN A 426 -9.83 18.11 -28.54
CA ASN A 426 -10.65 17.23 -29.38
C ASN A 426 -10.26 15.74 -29.26
N PHE A 427 -8.98 15.42 -29.04
CA PHE A 427 -8.52 14.04 -28.80
C PHE A 427 -9.16 13.46 -27.51
N VAL A 428 -9.14 14.24 -26.42
CA VAL A 428 -9.76 13.84 -25.13
C VAL A 428 -11.27 13.59 -25.29
N LEU A 429 -11.99 14.45 -26.03
CA LEU A 429 -13.43 14.28 -26.21
C LEU A 429 -13.81 13.14 -27.18
N GLN A 430 -13.05 12.94 -28.26
CA GLN A 430 -13.30 11.82 -29.18
C GLN A 430 -12.97 10.49 -28.49
N LEU A 431 -11.85 10.39 -27.77
CA LEU A 431 -11.52 9.19 -27.01
C LEU A 431 -12.56 8.91 -25.91
N LEU A 432 -13.09 9.94 -25.24
CA LEU A 432 -14.18 9.77 -24.29
C LEU A 432 -15.45 9.19 -24.94
N ALA A 433 -15.82 9.65 -26.14
CA ALA A 433 -16.93 9.08 -26.90
C ALA A 433 -16.65 7.62 -27.30
N ASP A 434 -15.46 7.35 -27.84
CA ASP A 434 -15.03 6.00 -28.26
C ASP A 434 -15.11 5.01 -27.11
N LEU A 435 -14.55 5.33 -25.94
CA LEU A 435 -14.44 4.42 -24.79
C LEU A 435 -15.76 4.24 -24.02
N THR A 436 -16.50 5.33 -23.73
CA THR A 436 -17.77 5.23 -22.99
C THR A 436 -18.91 4.68 -23.84
N GLY A 437 -18.82 4.84 -25.17
CA GLY A 437 -19.84 4.46 -26.13
C GLY A 437 -20.99 5.44 -26.31
N LEU A 438 -20.85 6.66 -25.78
CA LEU A 438 -21.89 7.69 -25.79
C LEU A 438 -21.56 8.82 -26.78
N GLU A 439 -22.56 9.64 -27.12
CA GLU A 439 -22.30 10.95 -27.73
C GLU A 439 -21.66 11.88 -26.69
N VAL A 440 -20.57 12.57 -27.04
CA VAL A 440 -19.97 13.62 -26.20
C VAL A 440 -20.28 14.99 -26.82
N GLU A 441 -20.94 15.87 -26.07
CA GLU A 441 -21.49 17.12 -26.56
C GLU A 441 -20.83 18.34 -25.90
N ARG A 442 -20.05 19.11 -26.66
CA ARG A 442 -19.45 20.38 -26.22
C ARG A 442 -20.36 21.56 -26.55
N ALA A 443 -20.58 22.45 -25.60
CA ALA A 443 -21.33 23.69 -25.79
C ALA A 443 -20.44 24.82 -26.36
N THR A 444 -21.02 25.79 -27.06
CA THR A 444 -20.26 26.94 -27.62
C THR A 444 -19.77 27.94 -26.56
N SER A 445 -20.23 27.77 -25.32
CA SER A 445 -19.70 28.47 -24.14
C SER A 445 -19.05 27.44 -23.23
N THR A 446 -17.93 27.78 -22.61
CA THR A 446 -17.31 26.99 -21.53
C THR A 446 -17.91 27.32 -20.15
N GLU A 447 -18.65 28.41 -20.04
CA GLU A 447 -19.05 29.05 -18.77
C GLU A 447 -20.41 28.53 -18.29
N MET A 448 -20.52 27.21 -18.11
CA MET A 448 -21.80 26.58 -17.75
C MET A 448 -22.29 27.00 -16.36
N SER A 449 -21.41 27.29 -15.39
CA SER A 449 -21.80 27.81 -14.07
C SER A 449 -22.55 29.16 -14.20
N ILE A 450 -21.98 30.07 -15.00
CA ILE A 450 -22.56 31.38 -15.31
C ILE A 450 -23.93 31.21 -15.98
N LEU A 451 -24.06 30.36 -17.01
CA LEU A 451 -25.38 30.09 -17.62
C LEU A 451 -26.37 29.46 -16.64
N GLY A 452 -25.93 28.55 -15.77
CA GLY A 452 -26.76 27.94 -14.74
C GLY A 452 -27.39 28.96 -13.80
N VAL A 453 -26.57 29.83 -13.19
CA VAL A 453 -27.08 30.86 -12.27
C VAL A 453 -27.89 31.93 -13.00
N THR A 454 -27.55 32.22 -14.26
CA THR A 454 -28.33 33.12 -15.11
C THR A 454 -29.73 32.57 -15.35
N PHE A 455 -29.84 31.31 -15.80
CA PHE A 455 -31.13 30.68 -16.06
C PHE A 455 -31.98 30.59 -14.78
N LEU A 456 -31.39 30.21 -13.64
CA LEU A 456 -32.10 30.13 -12.36
C LEU A 456 -32.58 31.51 -11.89
N ALA A 457 -31.73 32.53 -11.95
CA ALA A 457 -32.10 33.89 -11.56
C ALA A 457 -33.15 34.53 -12.50
N GLY A 458 -33.04 34.28 -13.80
CA GLY A 458 -34.00 34.75 -14.80
C GLY A 458 -35.37 34.07 -14.71
N LEU A 459 -35.42 32.77 -14.37
CA LEU A 459 -36.66 32.05 -14.07
C LEU A 459 -37.31 32.53 -12.76
N GLN A 460 -36.52 32.99 -11.80
CA GLN A 460 -37.02 33.50 -10.52
C GLN A 460 -37.47 34.98 -10.58
N CYS A 461 -37.10 35.71 -11.64
CA CYS A 461 -37.48 37.12 -11.88
C CYS A 461 -38.38 37.33 -13.11
N ASP A 462 -39.04 36.25 -13.56
CA ASP A 462 -39.96 36.20 -14.71
C ASP A 462 -39.38 36.88 -15.98
N ILE A 463 -38.09 36.65 -16.23
CA ILE A 463 -37.41 37.02 -17.48
C ILE A 463 -37.67 35.93 -18.54
N TRP A 464 -37.68 34.67 -18.11
CA TRP A 464 -38.13 33.52 -18.88
C TRP A 464 -39.22 32.79 -18.10
N LYS A 465 -40.20 32.22 -18.81
CA LYS A 465 -41.45 31.69 -18.24
C LYS A 465 -41.34 30.26 -17.73
N ASN A 466 -40.43 29.47 -18.30
CA ASN A 466 -40.28 28.05 -17.98
C ASN A 466 -38.90 27.51 -18.39
N ARG A 467 -38.61 26.29 -17.90
CA ARG A 467 -37.34 25.58 -18.16
C ARG A 467 -37.07 25.31 -19.64
N GLU A 468 -38.09 25.05 -20.46
CA GLU A 468 -37.87 24.81 -21.89
C GLU A 468 -37.36 26.05 -22.64
N GLU A 469 -37.82 27.24 -22.24
CA GLU A 469 -37.41 28.51 -22.85
C GLU A 469 -35.91 28.75 -22.66
N VAL A 470 -35.40 28.60 -21.43
CA VAL A 470 -33.95 28.74 -21.15
C VAL A 470 -33.10 27.64 -21.77
N LEU A 471 -33.56 26.37 -21.77
CA LEU A 471 -32.78 25.27 -22.32
C LEU A 471 -32.59 25.38 -23.85
N ARG A 472 -33.48 26.08 -24.56
CA ARG A 472 -33.34 26.39 -25.99
C ARG A 472 -32.30 27.49 -26.28
N LEU A 473 -31.85 28.25 -25.27
CA LEU A 473 -30.79 29.26 -25.42
C LEU A 473 -29.39 28.66 -25.42
N ARG A 474 -29.20 27.46 -24.83
CA ARG A 474 -27.92 26.74 -24.86
C ARG A 474 -27.63 26.25 -26.29
N LYS A 475 -26.45 26.59 -26.81
CA LYS A 475 -25.97 26.20 -28.15
C LYS A 475 -24.88 25.13 -28.05
N THR A 476 -25.02 24.08 -28.86
CA THR A 476 -24.01 23.04 -29.06
C THR A 476 -23.00 23.49 -30.12
N GLU A 477 -21.71 23.24 -29.87
CA GLU A 477 -20.62 23.49 -30.81
C GLU A 477 -20.31 22.25 -31.65
N THR A 478 -20.10 21.11 -30.98
CA THR A 478 -19.65 19.86 -31.60
C THR A 478 -20.20 18.67 -30.83
N VAL A 479 -20.60 17.62 -31.56
CA VAL A 479 -20.94 16.31 -31.02
C VAL A 479 -19.92 15.30 -31.54
N PHE A 480 -19.18 14.68 -30.63
CA PHE A 480 -18.25 13.59 -30.91
C PHE A 480 -19.03 12.27 -30.80
N VAL A 481 -18.93 11.43 -31.83
CA VAL A 481 -19.68 10.17 -31.95
C VAL A 481 -18.70 9.00 -31.80
N SER A 482 -19.09 8.01 -31.00
CA SER A 482 -18.24 6.86 -30.66
C SER A 482 -17.85 6.00 -31.87
N ASN A 483 -16.55 5.80 -32.09
CA ASN A 483 -16.02 4.82 -33.02
C ASN A 483 -15.85 3.44 -32.34
N ALA A 484 -16.59 2.45 -32.83
CA ALA A 484 -16.54 1.08 -32.32
C ALA A 484 -15.19 0.37 -32.55
N GLU A 485 -14.50 0.67 -33.66
CA GLU A 485 -13.19 0.08 -33.97
C GLU A 485 -12.13 0.55 -32.97
N ASN A 486 -12.10 1.86 -32.67
CA ASN A 486 -11.27 2.40 -31.61
C ASN A 486 -11.62 1.77 -30.25
N ARG A 487 -12.90 1.60 -29.90
CA ARG A 487 -13.29 0.95 -28.64
C ARG A 487 -12.73 -0.48 -28.53
N SER A 488 -12.79 -1.26 -29.60
CA SER A 488 -12.18 -2.59 -29.66
C SER A 488 -10.65 -2.55 -29.57
N ARG A 489 -9.99 -1.60 -30.27
CA ARG A 489 -8.53 -1.40 -30.17
C ARG A 489 -8.08 -1.06 -28.75
N TYR A 490 -8.84 -0.24 -28.03
CA TYR A 490 -8.48 0.21 -26.68
C TYR A 490 -8.81 -0.76 -25.55
N GLN A 491 -9.68 -1.77 -25.72
CA GLN A 491 -9.95 -2.77 -24.67
C GLN A 491 -8.67 -3.41 -24.06
N PRO A 492 -7.73 -3.98 -24.85
CA PRO A 492 -6.49 -4.53 -24.30
C PRO A 492 -5.51 -3.47 -23.75
N ILE A 493 -5.63 -2.22 -24.20
CA ILE A 493 -4.81 -1.08 -23.73
C ILE A 493 -5.29 -0.64 -22.34
N ILE A 494 -6.60 -0.49 -22.15
CA ILE A 494 -7.22 -0.19 -20.85
C ILE A 494 -6.92 -1.29 -19.82
N ALA A 495 -6.94 -2.56 -20.25
CA ALA A 495 -6.60 -3.69 -19.37
C ALA A 495 -5.11 -3.71 -18.95
N GLN A 496 -4.21 -3.14 -19.75
CA GLN A 496 -2.82 -2.92 -19.37
C GLN A 496 -2.66 -1.69 -18.48
N TRP A 497 -3.36 -0.60 -18.78
CA TRP A 497 -3.36 0.61 -17.95
C TRP A 497 -3.90 0.36 -16.54
N ARG A 498 -4.92 -0.50 -16.35
CA ARG A 498 -5.38 -0.91 -15.01
C ARG A 498 -4.30 -1.66 -14.21
N ARG A 499 -3.47 -2.48 -14.86
CA ARG A 499 -2.30 -3.10 -14.20
C ARG A 499 -1.20 -2.08 -13.89
N ALA A 500 -1.07 -1.02 -14.69
CA ALA A 500 -0.20 0.11 -14.35
C ALA A 500 -0.74 0.92 -13.15
N GLU A 501 -2.06 1.00 -12.98
CA GLU A 501 -2.73 1.60 -11.82
C GLU A 501 -2.53 0.76 -10.54
N GLU A 502 -2.60 -0.56 -10.64
CA GLU A 502 -2.24 -1.50 -9.55
C GLU A 502 -0.77 -1.31 -9.10
N VAL A 503 0.17 -1.22 -10.03
CA VAL A 503 1.61 -1.03 -9.73
C VAL A 503 1.91 0.26 -8.94
N VAL A 504 1.12 1.32 -9.08
CA VAL A 504 1.32 2.57 -8.30
C VAL A 504 0.50 2.63 -7.00
N LEU A 505 -0.40 1.66 -6.77
CA LEU A 505 -1.08 1.46 -5.48
C LEU A 505 -0.18 0.71 -4.49
N ASP A 506 0.60 -0.27 -4.97
CA ASP A 506 1.56 -1.01 -4.15
C ASP A 506 2.87 -0.24 -3.88
N MET A 507 3.02 0.98 -4.40
CA MET A 507 4.14 1.86 -4.05
C MET A 507 3.93 2.49 -2.66
N PRO A 508 4.92 2.40 -1.74
CA PRO A 508 4.83 3.04 -0.43
C PRO A 508 4.74 4.57 -0.54
N ASP A 509 4.00 5.22 0.37
CA ASP A 509 3.71 6.66 0.34
C ASP A 509 4.96 7.51 0.67
N ILE A 510 5.86 7.67 -0.30
CA ILE A 510 7.10 8.44 -0.18
C ILE A 510 6.83 9.92 0.16
N ARG A 511 5.60 10.43 -0.04
CA ARG A 511 5.19 11.79 0.37
C ARG A 511 5.01 11.95 1.88
N GLN A 512 4.95 10.85 2.65
CA GLN A 512 4.82 10.88 4.11
C GLN A 512 6.06 10.37 4.85
N ASP A 513 7.24 10.38 4.22
CA ASP A 513 8.48 10.46 4.97
C ASP A 513 8.66 11.87 5.57
N SER A 514 7.98 12.09 6.69
CA SER A 514 8.01 13.36 7.43
C SER A 514 9.39 13.68 8.01
N SER A 515 10.36 12.75 8.00
CA SER A 515 11.75 13.04 8.36
C SER A 515 12.42 14.02 7.38
N LEU A 516 12.02 13.98 6.10
CA LEU A 516 12.55 14.87 5.07
C LEU A 516 11.97 16.29 5.17
N ALA A 517 10.66 16.42 5.39
CA ALA A 517 10.01 17.72 5.54
C ALA A 517 10.41 18.43 6.85
N GLU A 518 10.70 17.67 7.92
CA GLU A 518 11.28 18.23 9.14
C GLU A 518 12.77 18.61 9.01
N ALA A 519 13.50 18.14 7.99
CA ALA A 519 14.92 18.42 7.85
C ALA A 519 15.22 19.86 7.44
N GLU A 520 14.38 20.48 6.61
CA GLU A 520 14.63 21.84 6.10
C GLU A 520 14.37 22.95 7.15
N GLU A 521 13.36 22.81 8.04
CA GLU A 521 13.14 23.76 9.15
C GLU A 521 14.11 23.51 10.34
N LYS A 522 14.84 22.38 10.41
CA LYS A 522 15.70 22.00 11.56
C LYS A 522 17.22 22.16 11.33
N PHE A 523 17.62 22.93 10.33
CA PHE A 523 19.03 23.38 10.16
C PHE A 523 19.44 24.52 11.11
N VAL A 524 18.52 25.00 11.95
CA VAL A 524 18.78 25.89 13.09
C VAL A 524 18.38 25.16 14.38
N ASP A 525 19.20 25.27 15.42
CA ASP A 525 19.07 24.62 16.73
C ASP A 525 18.90 23.08 16.77
N ARG A 526 20.06 22.38 16.70
CA ARG A 526 20.25 21.07 17.35
C ARG A 526 21.59 20.98 18.07
N ALA A 527 21.67 21.64 19.22
CA ALA A 527 22.78 21.53 20.18
C ALA A 527 22.38 20.82 21.50
N GLU A 528 21.28 20.07 21.51
CA GLU A 528 20.81 19.30 22.67
C GLU A 528 20.16 17.97 22.22
N PHE A 529 20.83 16.86 22.53
CA PHE A 529 20.28 15.52 22.84
C PHE A 529 21.44 14.52 23.07
N ARG A 530 22.28 14.81 24.07
CA ARG A 530 23.06 13.75 24.73
C ARG A 530 22.16 13.09 25.76
N ILE A 531 22.26 11.78 25.92
CA ILE A 531 21.71 11.08 27.07
C ILE A 531 22.75 11.17 28.18
N ASP A 532 22.42 11.84 29.29
CA ASP A 532 23.31 11.92 30.45
C ASP A 532 23.47 10.53 31.10
N ILE A 533 24.72 10.14 31.30
CA ILE A 533 25.11 9.01 32.14
C ILE A 533 26.00 9.55 33.27
N ALA A 534 25.33 9.99 34.34
CA ALA A 534 25.91 10.39 35.60
C ALA A 534 24.87 10.09 36.71
N THR A 535 25.22 9.56 37.88
CA THR A 535 26.54 9.11 38.38
C THR A 535 26.29 8.11 39.50
N ASP A 536 27.11 7.07 39.61
CA ASP A 536 27.47 6.53 40.92
C ASP A 536 28.91 6.01 40.90
N LEU A 537 29.83 6.89 41.30
CA LEU A 537 31.25 6.62 41.48
C LEU A 537 31.70 7.38 42.73
N SER A 538 31.79 6.68 43.85
CA SER A 538 32.54 7.10 45.03
C SER A 538 33.67 6.10 45.29
N ASP A 539 34.81 6.59 45.74
CA ASP A 539 36.08 5.85 45.74
C ASP A 539 36.04 4.47 46.40
N ASN A 540 36.73 3.52 45.76
CA ASN A 540 37.87 2.89 46.44
C ASN A 540 38.94 2.50 45.42
N SER A 541 40.18 2.86 45.72
CA SER A 541 41.35 2.57 44.88
C SER A 541 41.96 1.21 45.22
N GLU A 542 42.14 0.34 44.24
CA GLU A 542 43.22 -0.66 44.30
C GLU A 542 43.71 -1.09 42.91
N THR A 543 45.02 -0.99 42.69
CA THR A 543 45.66 -1.41 41.44
C THR A 543 45.94 -2.90 41.45
N ALA A 544 45.07 -3.70 40.82
CA ALA A 544 45.28 -5.14 40.63
C ALA A 544 45.61 -5.47 39.17
N GLN A 545 46.72 -6.17 38.93
CA GLN A 545 47.03 -6.77 37.63
C GLN A 545 46.11 -7.96 37.37
N PHE A 546 45.42 -8.00 36.23
CA PHE A 546 44.71 -9.20 35.77
C PHE A 546 45.27 -9.74 34.45
N ASN A 547 46.45 -10.37 34.56
CA ASN A 547 46.86 -11.40 33.62
C ASN A 547 45.99 -12.65 33.87
N GLY A 548 44.91 -12.81 33.12
CA GLY A 548 44.06 -13.99 33.22
C GLY A 548 43.05 -14.09 32.08
N LYS A 549 42.96 -15.26 31.46
CA LYS A 549 41.76 -15.61 30.67
C LYS A 549 40.59 -15.69 31.65
N MET A 550 39.69 -14.71 31.65
CA MET A 550 38.34 -14.94 32.19
C MET A 550 37.68 -15.98 31.29
N THR A 551 37.58 -17.22 31.78
CA THR A 551 36.72 -18.23 31.17
C THR A 551 35.28 -17.79 31.37
N THR A 552 34.65 -17.31 30.29
CA THR A 552 33.22 -17.00 30.27
C THR A 552 32.43 -18.20 30.77
N ASP A 553 31.72 -18.04 31.89
CA ASP A 553 30.79 -19.06 32.36
C ASP A 553 29.53 -19.00 31.48
N TYR A 554 29.41 -19.98 30.58
CA TYR A 554 28.26 -20.08 29.67
C TYR A 554 26.97 -20.48 30.39
N ALA A 555 27.04 -21.11 31.57
CA ALA A 555 25.85 -21.40 32.37
C ALA A 555 25.33 -20.11 33.02
N ASP A 556 26.19 -19.26 33.58
CA ASP A 556 25.82 -17.92 34.05
C ASP A 556 25.25 -17.05 32.91
N LEU A 557 25.95 -17.00 31.76
CA LEU A 557 25.51 -16.20 30.62
C LEU A 557 24.10 -16.59 30.14
N VAL A 558 23.83 -17.89 29.99
CA VAL A 558 22.50 -18.41 29.64
C VAL A 558 21.51 -18.13 30.76
N GLN A 559 21.88 -18.28 32.03
CA GLN A 559 20.98 -18.05 33.15
C GLN A 559 20.60 -16.57 33.34
N ARG A 560 21.53 -15.62 33.16
CA ARG A 560 21.22 -14.17 33.15
C ARG A 560 20.29 -13.81 32.00
N THR A 561 20.59 -14.28 30.79
CA THR A 561 19.74 -14.09 29.60
C THR A 561 18.33 -14.67 29.81
N ARG A 562 18.24 -15.82 30.47
CA ARG A 562 16.98 -16.49 30.87
C ARG A 562 16.23 -15.75 31.98
N ASN A 563 16.94 -15.15 32.94
CA ASN A 563 16.35 -14.30 33.97
C ASN A 563 15.72 -13.04 33.35
N ALA A 564 16.38 -12.42 32.36
CA ALA A 564 15.85 -11.28 31.62
C ALA A 564 14.54 -11.61 30.86
N PHE A 565 14.49 -12.81 30.24
CA PHE A 565 13.27 -13.32 29.61
C PHE A 565 12.14 -13.53 30.63
N PHE A 566 12.41 -14.21 31.75
CA PHE A 566 11.38 -14.49 32.78
C PHE A 566 10.90 -13.21 33.49
N GLY A 567 11.78 -12.24 33.72
CA GLY A 567 11.43 -10.87 34.16
C GLY A 567 10.52 -10.13 33.18
N GLY A 568 10.41 -10.61 31.93
CA GLY A 568 9.41 -10.18 30.97
C GLY A 568 9.80 -8.98 30.13
N LYS A 569 11.08 -8.57 30.13
CA LYS A 569 11.60 -7.44 29.31
C LYS A 569 11.14 -7.51 27.85
N THR A 570 11.14 -8.71 27.27
CA THR A 570 10.83 -8.95 25.86
C THR A 570 9.34 -9.04 25.52
N LYS A 571 8.46 -9.06 26.54
CA LYS A 571 7.01 -9.26 26.35
C LYS A 571 6.32 -8.07 25.66
N PRO A 572 6.54 -6.79 26.06
CA PRO A 572 5.91 -5.63 25.43
C PRO A 572 6.32 -5.48 23.97
N LEU A 573 5.39 -5.08 23.10
CA LEU A 573 5.66 -4.87 21.67
C LEU A 573 6.54 -3.64 21.45
N GLU A 574 6.44 -2.65 22.33
CA GLU A 574 7.22 -1.42 22.35
C GLU A 574 8.72 -1.72 22.46
N TRP A 575 9.11 -2.69 23.30
CA TRP A 575 10.50 -3.13 23.42
C TRP A 575 10.98 -3.78 22.12
N ARG A 576 10.18 -4.70 21.54
CA ARG A 576 10.56 -5.42 20.30
C ARG A 576 10.70 -4.47 19.12
N ILE A 577 9.75 -3.55 18.95
CA ILE A 577 9.78 -2.50 17.93
C ILE A 577 10.99 -1.59 18.13
N LYS A 578 11.35 -1.24 19.38
CA LYS A 578 12.59 -0.49 19.66
C LYS A 578 13.83 -1.27 19.22
N GLN A 579 13.97 -2.54 19.60
CA GLN A 579 15.12 -3.36 19.21
C GLN A 579 15.26 -3.46 17.68
N LEU A 580 14.16 -3.75 16.97
CA LEU A 580 14.15 -3.85 15.50
C LEU A 580 14.61 -2.54 14.83
N LYS A 581 14.10 -1.38 15.27
CA LYS A 581 14.57 -0.07 14.78
C LYS A 581 16.05 0.22 15.09
N GLN A 582 16.58 -0.36 16.16
CA GLN A 582 18.00 -0.24 16.50
C GLN A 582 18.88 -1.16 15.64
N ILE A 583 18.37 -2.29 15.12
CA ILE A 583 19.06 -3.08 14.09
C ILE A 583 19.12 -2.30 12.76
N GLU A 584 18.04 -1.61 12.37
CA GLU A 584 18.04 -0.75 11.17
C GLU A 584 19.06 0.40 11.29
N LEU A 585 19.05 1.13 12.40
CA LEU A 585 20.02 2.20 12.67
C LEU A 585 21.47 1.67 12.69
N MET A 586 21.73 0.52 13.32
CA MET A 586 23.04 -0.13 13.31
C MET A 586 23.52 -0.41 11.88
N MET A 587 22.65 -0.92 11.01
CA MET A 587 23.00 -1.20 9.61
C MET A 587 23.26 0.07 8.78
N GLU A 588 22.64 1.19 9.14
CA GLU A 588 22.89 2.49 8.49
C GLU A 588 24.22 3.11 8.96
N GLU A 589 24.45 3.19 10.27
CA GLU A 589 25.64 3.82 10.85
C GLU A 589 26.91 2.99 10.61
N TYR A 590 26.88 1.67 10.82
CA TYR A 590 28.02 0.76 10.58
C TYR A 590 28.15 0.30 9.12
N LYS A 591 27.44 0.93 8.17
CA LYS A 591 27.44 0.54 6.74
C LYS A 591 28.83 0.46 6.13
N SER A 592 29.72 1.40 6.47
CA SER A 592 31.10 1.42 5.98
C SER A 592 31.93 0.29 6.58
N ASP A 593 31.75 0.00 7.87
CA ASP A 593 32.45 -1.04 8.61
C ASP A 593 32.00 -2.45 8.20
N ILE A 594 30.70 -2.65 7.90
CA ILE A 594 30.17 -3.89 7.31
C ILE A 594 30.84 -4.17 5.96
N ILE A 595 30.96 -3.14 5.10
CA ILE A 595 31.69 -3.23 3.82
C ILE A 595 33.17 -3.55 4.06
N SER A 596 33.81 -2.89 5.04
CA SER A 596 35.22 -3.12 5.37
C SER A 596 35.50 -4.51 5.94
N ALA A 597 34.62 -5.05 6.78
CA ALA A 597 34.76 -6.38 7.39
C ALA A 597 34.63 -7.49 6.33
N LEU A 598 33.62 -7.41 5.47
CA LEU A 598 33.42 -8.35 4.37
C LEU A 598 34.52 -8.24 3.29
N ALA A 599 35.08 -7.04 3.07
CA ALA A 599 36.27 -6.86 2.26
C ALA A 599 37.54 -7.45 2.91
N SER A 600 37.64 -7.44 4.24
CA SER A 600 38.78 -8.04 4.97
C SER A 600 38.72 -9.57 5.00
N ASP A 601 37.55 -10.15 5.28
CA ASP A 601 37.37 -11.61 5.37
C ASP A 601 37.43 -12.27 3.97
N LEU A 602 36.66 -11.74 3.01
CA LEU A 602 36.38 -12.37 1.71
C LEU A 602 36.92 -11.61 0.49
N ARG A 603 37.49 -10.40 0.64
CA ARG A 603 37.74 -9.45 -0.48
C ARG A 603 36.49 -9.22 -1.33
N ARG A 604 35.30 -9.25 -0.71
CA ARG A 604 34.02 -9.02 -1.39
C ARG A 604 33.91 -7.55 -1.84
N CYS A 605 33.43 -7.30 -3.05
CA CYS A 605 33.27 -5.94 -3.54
C CYS A 605 32.05 -5.25 -2.91
N LYS A 606 32.02 -3.91 -2.95
CA LYS A 606 30.94 -3.10 -2.37
C LYS A 606 29.55 -3.47 -2.91
N PHE A 607 29.46 -3.85 -4.19
CA PHE A 607 28.20 -4.24 -4.82
C PHE A 607 27.68 -5.55 -4.23
N GLU A 608 28.49 -6.62 -4.23
CA GLU A 608 28.10 -7.91 -3.63
C GLU A 608 27.75 -7.78 -2.15
N THR A 609 28.48 -6.99 -1.36
CA THR A 609 28.15 -6.78 0.07
C THR A 609 26.80 -6.10 0.27
N ILE A 610 26.50 -5.03 -0.49
CA ILE A 610 25.23 -4.31 -0.34
C ILE A 610 24.07 -5.17 -0.85
N ALA A 611 24.21 -5.80 -2.02
CA ALA A 611 23.15 -6.57 -2.66
C ALA A 611 22.84 -7.88 -1.94
N LEU A 612 23.87 -8.62 -1.49
CA LEU A 612 23.73 -10.00 -1.03
C LEU A 612 23.70 -10.17 0.50
N GLU A 613 23.85 -9.09 1.27
CA GLU A 613 23.69 -9.14 2.74
C GLU A 613 22.90 -7.96 3.30
N MET A 614 23.25 -6.71 2.93
CA MET A 614 22.62 -5.53 3.55
C MET A 614 21.16 -5.34 3.13
N LEU A 615 20.85 -5.33 1.82
CA LEU A 615 19.49 -5.02 1.34
C LEU A 615 18.46 -6.07 1.78
N ILE A 616 18.84 -7.35 1.75
CA ILE A 616 18.00 -8.47 2.22
C ILE A 616 17.70 -8.32 3.72
N THR A 617 18.72 -8.03 4.53
CA THR A 617 18.56 -7.86 5.98
C THR A 617 17.71 -6.63 6.33
N VAL A 618 17.87 -5.50 5.61
CA VAL A 618 17.02 -4.30 5.77
C VAL A 618 15.55 -4.60 5.41
N GLY A 619 15.29 -5.39 4.36
CA GLY A 619 13.95 -5.82 3.97
C GLY A 619 13.24 -6.60 5.07
N GLU A 620 13.91 -7.58 5.68
CA GLU A 620 13.37 -8.39 6.77
C GLU A 620 13.03 -7.51 8.01
N VAL A 621 13.87 -6.54 8.40
CA VAL A 621 13.56 -5.61 9.51
C VAL A 621 12.27 -4.83 9.24
N ARG A 622 12.12 -4.28 8.03
CA ARG A 622 10.96 -3.44 7.67
C ARG A 622 9.66 -4.25 7.63
N THR A 623 9.74 -5.45 7.08
CA THR A 623 8.67 -6.46 7.08
C THR A 623 8.21 -6.81 8.50
N MET A 624 9.14 -7.04 9.44
CA MET A 624 8.78 -7.22 10.86
C MET A 624 8.10 -5.97 11.43
N LEU A 625 8.69 -4.79 11.23
CA LEU A 625 8.20 -3.53 11.82
C LEU A 625 6.79 -3.16 11.36
N ALA A 626 6.44 -3.45 10.11
CA ALA A 626 5.10 -3.24 9.58
C ALA A 626 4.06 -4.14 10.27
N ASN A 627 4.37 -5.43 10.43
CA ASN A 627 3.37 -6.45 10.71
C ASN A 627 3.34 -7.01 12.15
N ILE A 628 4.39 -6.79 12.96
CA ILE A 628 4.57 -7.38 14.30
C ILE A 628 3.37 -7.20 15.25
N LYS A 629 2.60 -6.10 15.10
CA LYS A 629 1.38 -5.85 15.90
C LYS A 629 0.24 -6.81 15.60
N GLU A 630 0.11 -7.26 14.35
CA GLU A 630 -0.88 -8.26 13.94
C GLU A 630 -0.38 -9.66 14.30
N TRP A 631 0.87 -9.99 13.95
CA TRP A 631 1.43 -11.32 14.15
C TRP A 631 1.55 -11.70 15.63
N ALA A 632 1.73 -10.75 16.54
CA ALA A 632 1.70 -10.99 17.99
C ALA A 632 0.30 -11.00 18.62
N SER A 633 -0.76 -10.78 17.85
CA SER A 633 -2.14 -10.83 18.37
C SER A 633 -2.63 -12.27 18.60
N ALA A 634 -3.74 -12.42 19.32
CA ALA A 634 -4.28 -13.73 19.71
C ALA A 634 -5.43 -14.16 18.77
N ASP A 635 -5.25 -15.32 18.12
CA ASP A 635 -6.26 -15.94 17.25
C ASP A 635 -7.49 -16.37 18.10
N LYS A 636 -8.70 -16.31 17.55
CA LYS A 636 -9.94 -16.70 18.26
C LYS A 636 -10.71 -17.78 17.48
N PRO A 637 -10.39 -19.06 17.71
CA PRO A 637 -10.93 -20.17 16.91
C PRO A 637 -12.42 -20.44 17.18
N PRO A 638 -13.12 -21.15 16.27
CA PRO A 638 -14.50 -21.57 16.47
C PRO A 638 -14.70 -22.42 17.74
N LYS A 639 -15.81 -22.22 18.44
CA LYS A 639 -16.12 -22.89 19.71
C LYS A 639 -17.15 -24.01 19.52
N ALA A 640 -16.86 -25.20 20.05
CA ALA A 640 -17.84 -26.27 20.21
C ALA A 640 -18.90 -25.88 21.28
N MET A 641 -20.09 -26.50 21.25
CA MET A 641 -21.19 -26.16 22.18
C MET A 641 -20.78 -26.25 23.65
N VAL A 642 -19.97 -27.24 24.03
CA VAL A 642 -19.43 -27.41 25.40
C VAL A 642 -18.59 -26.21 25.89
N ASN A 643 -17.97 -25.47 24.97
CA ASN A 643 -17.13 -24.30 25.26
C ASN A 643 -17.76 -22.98 24.79
N MET A 644 -19.05 -22.97 24.42
CA MET A 644 -19.72 -21.82 23.80
C MET A 644 -19.69 -20.56 24.70
N LEU A 645 -19.69 -20.74 26.02
CA LEU A 645 -19.67 -19.70 27.03
C LEU A 645 -18.27 -19.42 27.62
N ASP A 646 -17.23 -20.13 27.16
CA ASP A 646 -15.85 -19.94 27.60
C ASP A 646 -15.09 -18.96 26.70
N GLY A 647 -14.06 -18.30 27.22
CA GLY A 647 -13.03 -17.69 26.39
C GLY A 647 -12.19 -18.79 25.71
N VAL A 648 -12.02 -18.69 24.39
CA VAL A 648 -11.14 -19.59 23.62
C VAL A 648 -10.30 -18.73 22.70
N GLU A 649 -8.99 -18.81 22.86
CA GLU A 649 -8.01 -18.07 22.06
C GLU A 649 -6.72 -18.90 21.90
N ILE A 650 -5.92 -18.57 20.90
CA ILE A 650 -4.59 -19.16 20.69
C ILE A 650 -3.59 -18.00 20.68
N ARG A 651 -2.58 -18.07 21.56
CA ARG A 651 -1.54 -17.05 21.67
C ARG A 651 -0.25 -17.50 21.00
N ASN A 652 0.52 -16.53 20.54
CA ASN A 652 1.86 -16.72 19.98
C ASN A 652 2.88 -16.41 21.09
N ASP A 653 3.12 -17.39 21.97
CA ASP A 653 4.04 -17.23 23.10
C ASP A 653 5.49 -17.54 22.65
N PRO A 654 6.49 -16.68 22.91
CA PRO A 654 7.89 -16.96 22.59
C PRO A 654 8.44 -18.20 23.31
N TYR A 655 9.47 -18.82 22.74
CA TYR A 655 10.15 -20.00 23.32
C TYR A 655 10.94 -19.66 24.59
N GLY A 656 11.74 -18.59 24.57
CA GLY A 656 12.57 -18.18 25.71
C GLY A 656 13.93 -17.61 25.30
N VAL A 657 15.00 -18.37 25.55
CA VAL A 657 16.37 -18.06 25.12
C VAL A 657 16.71 -18.87 23.87
N VAL A 658 16.99 -18.16 22.78
CA VAL A 658 17.38 -18.70 21.47
C VAL A 658 18.91 -18.65 21.33
N LEU A 659 19.52 -19.74 20.84
CA LEU A 659 20.89 -19.72 20.32
C LEU A 659 20.85 -19.55 18.80
N VAL A 660 21.53 -18.55 18.27
CA VAL A 660 21.68 -18.34 16.81
C VAL A 660 23.15 -18.55 16.44
N ILE A 661 23.45 -19.48 15.54
CA ILE A 661 24.81 -19.77 15.07
C ILE A 661 24.88 -19.51 13.56
N GLY A 662 25.61 -18.46 13.17
CA GLY A 662 25.76 -18.07 11.76
C GLY A 662 26.95 -18.73 11.07
N ALA A 663 26.83 -18.89 9.74
CA ALA A 663 27.92 -19.37 8.88
C ALA A 663 28.86 -18.22 8.44
N TRP A 664 30.03 -18.58 7.90
CA TRP A 664 31.09 -17.64 7.52
C TRP A 664 30.95 -17.06 6.10
N ASN A 665 30.05 -17.58 5.28
CA ASN A 665 30.01 -17.32 3.85
C ASN A 665 29.07 -16.16 3.44
N TYR A 666 28.07 -15.87 4.29
CA TYR A 666 27.34 -14.60 4.33
C TYR A 666 27.24 -14.17 5.82
N PRO A 667 28.38 -13.76 6.43
CA PRO A 667 28.54 -13.75 7.89
C PRO A 667 27.84 -12.61 8.64
N PHE A 668 27.27 -11.63 7.94
CA PHE A 668 26.41 -10.62 8.53
C PHE A 668 24.94 -11.05 8.44
N GLN A 669 24.43 -11.36 7.25
CA GLN A 669 23.03 -11.73 7.02
C GLN A 669 22.62 -12.99 7.81
N LEU A 670 23.44 -14.04 7.76
CA LEU A 670 23.15 -15.33 8.43
C LEU A 670 23.26 -15.24 9.97
N CYS A 671 23.71 -14.11 10.50
CA CYS A 671 23.60 -13.77 11.91
C CYS A 671 22.39 -12.87 12.22
N ILE A 672 22.14 -11.83 11.40
CA ILE A 672 21.17 -10.78 11.73
C ILE A 672 19.73 -11.16 11.34
N VAL A 673 19.48 -11.87 10.23
CA VAL A 673 18.12 -12.30 9.84
C VAL A 673 17.44 -13.19 10.91
N PRO A 674 18.05 -14.28 11.41
CA PRO A 674 17.46 -15.06 12.50
C PRO A 674 17.37 -14.29 13.84
N LEU A 675 18.28 -13.34 14.10
CA LEU A 675 18.21 -12.44 15.27
C LEU A 675 16.97 -11.53 15.23
N ILE A 676 16.68 -10.94 14.06
CA ILE A 676 15.50 -10.10 13.79
C ILE A 676 14.21 -10.86 14.14
N GLY A 677 14.05 -12.08 13.62
CA GLY A 677 12.87 -12.91 13.88
C GLY A 677 12.70 -13.27 15.36
N ALA A 678 13.77 -13.70 16.02
CA ALA A 678 13.73 -14.09 17.42
C ALA A 678 13.33 -12.91 18.34
N ILE A 679 13.82 -11.70 18.05
CA ILE A 679 13.44 -10.45 18.73
C ILE A 679 11.98 -10.08 18.45
N ALA A 680 11.52 -10.18 17.20
CA ALA A 680 10.14 -9.88 16.83
C ALA A 680 9.15 -10.82 17.56
N ALA A 681 9.46 -12.11 17.63
CA ALA A 681 8.73 -13.10 18.40
C ALA A 681 8.74 -12.86 19.92
N GLY A 682 9.71 -12.11 20.45
CA GLY A 682 9.81 -11.73 21.86
C GLY A 682 10.72 -12.63 22.70
N ASN A 683 11.76 -13.20 22.09
CA ASN A 683 12.76 -14.03 22.77
C ASN A 683 13.97 -13.19 23.19
N CYS A 684 14.75 -13.73 24.13
CA CYS A 684 16.15 -13.34 24.29
C CYS A 684 17.04 -14.17 23.35
N VAL A 685 18.19 -13.63 22.94
CA VAL A 685 19.06 -14.27 21.94
C VAL A 685 20.53 -14.27 22.40
N ILE A 686 21.20 -15.40 22.22
CA ILE A 686 22.66 -15.50 22.23
C ILE A 686 23.11 -15.77 20.80
N LEU A 687 23.86 -14.84 20.23
CA LEU A 687 24.38 -14.90 18.87
C LEU A 687 25.83 -15.40 18.87
N LYS A 688 26.12 -16.46 18.10
CA LYS A 688 27.46 -16.95 17.82
C LYS A 688 27.81 -16.72 16.34
N PRO A 689 28.49 -15.61 16.00
CA PRO A 689 29.05 -15.43 14.65
C PRO A 689 30.22 -16.39 14.41
N SER A 690 30.52 -16.70 13.14
CA SER A 690 31.58 -17.66 12.83
C SER A 690 32.98 -17.06 13.04
N GLU A 691 33.82 -17.84 13.71
CA GLU A 691 35.27 -17.64 13.87
C GLU A 691 36.05 -17.67 12.54
N VAL A 692 35.46 -18.24 11.49
CA VAL A 692 36.08 -18.36 10.16
C VAL A 692 36.03 -17.03 9.38
N SER A 693 35.14 -16.12 9.78
CA SER A 693 35.01 -14.73 9.30
C SER A 693 35.35 -13.74 10.43
N PRO A 694 36.63 -13.62 10.84
CA PRO A 694 37.02 -12.95 12.07
C PRO A 694 36.75 -11.43 12.08
N ALA A 695 36.84 -10.73 10.95
CA ALA A 695 36.56 -9.30 10.91
C ALA A 695 35.07 -9.02 11.12
N THR A 696 34.20 -9.80 10.47
CA THR A 696 32.74 -9.70 10.62
C THR A 696 32.28 -10.17 12.01
N SER A 697 32.90 -11.23 12.54
CA SER A 697 32.65 -11.74 13.89
C SER A 697 32.99 -10.70 14.97
N LYS A 698 34.14 -10.03 14.82
CA LYS A 698 34.55 -8.90 15.67
C LYS A 698 33.57 -7.73 15.56
N LEU A 699 33.23 -7.31 14.33
CA LEU A 699 32.29 -6.22 14.06
C LEU A 699 30.94 -6.45 14.76
N LEU A 700 30.37 -7.64 14.64
CA LEU A 700 29.10 -7.97 15.29
C LEU A 700 29.19 -7.91 16.82
N ALA A 701 30.29 -8.38 17.41
CA ALA A 701 30.54 -8.29 18.84
C ALA A 701 30.77 -6.85 19.35
N GLU A 702 31.34 -5.96 18.53
CA GLU A 702 31.56 -4.56 18.87
C GLU A 702 30.34 -3.66 18.58
N ALA A 703 29.47 -4.03 17.63
CA ALA A 703 28.32 -3.23 17.23
C ALA A 703 27.06 -3.56 18.05
N ILE A 704 26.65 -4.83 18.11
CA ILE A 704 25.36 -5.24 18.71
C ILE A 704 25.15 -4.70 20.14
N PRO A 705 26.11 -4.76 21.07
CA PRO A 705 25.94 -4.25 22.44
C PRO A 705 25.76 -2.73 22.57
N LYS A 706 25.95 -1.95 21.50
CA LYS A 706 25.73 -0.50 21.48
C LYS A 706 24.28 -0.12 21.14
N TYR A 707 23.57 -1.00 20.45
CA TYR A 707 22.22 -0.75 19.90
C TYR A 707 21.14 -1.61 20.58
N LEU A 708 21.48 -2.83 21.00
CA LEU A 708 20.52 -3.81 21.52
C LEU A 708 20.64 -3.99 23.05
N ASP A 709 19.55 -4.43 23.69
CA ASP A 709 19.44 -4.63 25.14
C ASP A 709 20.41 -5.71 25.63
N THR A 710 21.47 -5.31 26.33
CA THR A 710 22.60 -6.16 26.74
C THR A 710 22.29 -7.16 27.86
N ASP A 711 21.04 -7.25 28.34
CA ASP A 711 20.59 -8.43 29.11
C ASP A 711 19.89 -9.46 28.23
N CYS A 712 19.20 -9.01 27.18
CA CYS A 712 18.36 -9.84 26.32
C CYS A 712 19.06 -10.30 25.03
N VAL A 713 20.10 -9.60 24.56
CA VAL A 713 20.88 -9.95 23.37
C VAL A 713 22.37 -10.01 23.72
N GLN A 714 22.97 -11.18 23.57
CA GLN A 714 24.40 -11.43 23.82
C GLN A 714 25.11 -11.81 22.52
N VAL A 715 26.40 -11.49 22.40
CA VAL A 715 27.27 -12.02 21.34
C VAL A 715 28.39 -12.84 21.97
N VAL A 716 28.61 -14.07 21.49
CA VAL A 716 29.70 -14.94 21.90
C VAL A 716 30.60 -15.24 20.70
N THR A 717 31.77 -14.62 20.68
CA THR A 717 32.84 -14.96 19.74
C THR A 717 33.61 -16.17 20.24
N GLY A 718 33.84 -17.18 19.39
CA GLY A 718 34.63 -18.35 19.78
C GLY A 718 34.65 -19.46 18.72
N GLY A 719 35.53 -20.43 18.92
CA GLY A 719 35.73 -21.56 18.03
C GLY A 719 34.84 -22.75 18.36
N VAL A 720 35.33 -23.95 18.04
CA VAL A 720 34.68 -25.24 18.35
C VAL A 720 34.49 -25.43 19.86
N ASP A 721 35.49 -25.05 20.67
CA ASP A 721 35.47 -25.17 22.14
C ASP A 721 34.31 -24.38 22.76
N GLU A 722 34.17 -23.11 22.39
CA GLU A 722 33.12 -22.21 22.89
C GLU A 722 31.76 -22.65 22.34
N THR A 723 31.68 -23.04 21.07
CA THR A 723 30.45 -23.56 20.46
C THR A 723 29.97 -24.83 21.17
N THR A 724 30.89 -25.73 21.54
CA THR A 724 30.56 -26.97 22.27
C THR A 724 30.06 -26.65 23.68
N LYS A 725 30.74 -25.75 24.42
CA LYS A 725 30.33 -25.33 25.77
C LYS A 725 28.98 -24.61 25.79
N LEU A 726 28.64 -23.87 24.72
CA LEU A 726 27.30 -23.32 24.51
C LEU A 726 26.26 -24.42 24.25
N LEU A 727 26.53 -25.35 23.32
CA LEU A 727 25.62 -26.46 22.99
C LEU A 727 25.37 -27.42 24.16
N ASP A 728 26.25 -27.45 25.16
CA ASP A 728 26.02 -28.17 26.42
C ASP A 728 24.95 -27.54 27.33
N GLN A 729 24.64 -26.24 27.14
CA GLN A 729 23.66 -25.49 27.92
C GLN A 729 22.23 -25.68 27.39
N ARG A 730 21.24 -25.46 28.28
CA ARG A 730 19.83 -25.55 27.91
C ARG A 730 19.32 -24.27 27.27
N PHE A 731 19.19 -24.29 25.95
CA PHE A 731 18.43 -23.32 25.15
C PHE A 731 16.98 -23.76 24.94
N ASP A 732 16.09 -22.80 24.68
CA ASP A 732 14.67 -23.06 24.39
C ASP A 732 14.41 -23.16 22.87
N TYR A 733 15.34 -22.67 22.05
CA TYR A 733 15.42 -22.90 20.60
C TYR A 733 16.88 -22.81 20.13
N ILE A 734 17.27 -23.53 19.06
CA ILE A 734 18.57 -23.32 18.39
C ILE A 734 18.37 -23.15 16.88
N PHE A 735 18.86 -22.04 16.33
CA PHE A 735 18.97 -21.80 14.90
C PHE A 735 20.44 -21.95 14.48
N TYR A 736 20.73 -22.83 13.51
CA TYR A 736 22.09 -23.07 13.02
C TYR A 736 22.14 -23.00 11.50
N THR A 737 23.12 -22.28 10.95
CA THR A 737 23.45 -22.33 9.52
C THR A 737 24.86 -22.88 9.30
N GLY A 738 25.03 -23.80 8.35
CA GLY A 738 26.35 -24.28 7.91
C GLY A 738 26.34 -25.70 7.36
N SER A 739 27.32 -26.52 7.74
CA SER A 739 27.54 -27.83 7.10
C SER A 739 26.75 -28.95 7.77
N THR A 740 26.27 -29.89 6.96
CA THR A 740 25.50 -31.07 7.39
C THR A 740 26.23 -31.92 8.44
N LYS A 741 27.57 -31.92 8.43
CA LYS A 741 28.40 -32.55 9.48
C LYS A 741 28.23 -31.90 10.86
N VAL A 742 28.17 -30.57 10.92
CA VAL A 742 28.00 -29.82 12.18
C VAL A 742 26.53 -29.71 12.57
N GLY A 743 25.60 -29.62 11.61
CA GLY A 743 24.16 -29.71 11.88
C GLY A 743 23.77 -31.01 12.60
N LYS A 744 24.38 -32.14 12.24
CA LYS A 744 24.24 -33.42 12.95
C LYS A 744 24.73 -33.34 14.42
N ILE A 745 25.79 -32.58 14.71
CA ILE A 745 26.28 -32.34 16.08
C ILE A 745 25.31 -31.44 16.86
N VAL A 746 24.88 -30.32 16.27
CA VAL A 746 23.92 -29.38 16.88
C VAL A 746 22.62 -30.10 17.23
N ARG A 747 22.10 -30.95 16.33
CA ARG A 747 20.89 -31.73 16.60
C ARG A 747 21.07 -32.75 17.73
N THR A 748 22.22 -33.43 17.78
CA THR A 748 22.54 -34.36 18.87
C THR A 748 22.59 -33.64 20.22
N ALA A 749 23.18 -32.44 20.29
CA ALA A 749 23.17 -31.62 21.50
C ALA A 749 21.75 -31.15 21.87
N ALA A 750 20.97 -30.63 20.92
CA ALA A 750 19.60 -30.17 21.17
C ALA A 750 18.68 -31.27 21.73
N ASN A 751 18.83 -32.50 21.23
CA ASN A 751 18.07 -33.66 21.70
C ASN A 751 18.25 -33.94 23.21
N LYS A 752 19.39 -33.56 23.83
CA LYS A 752 19.68 -33.65 25.28
C LYS A 752 18.62 -32.98 26.15
N PHE A 753 17.99 -31.93 25.65
CA PHE A 753 16.97 -31.14 26.34
C PHE A 753 15.61 -31.12 25.63
N LEU A 754 15.46 -31.90 24.54
CA LEU A 754 14.35 -31.84 23.59
C LEU A 754 14.14 -30.45 22.97
N THR A 755 15.22 -29.67 22.83
CA THR A 755 15.17 -28.31 22.28
C THR A 755 14.81 -28.35 20.79
N PRO A 756 13.80 -27.59 20.32
CA PRO A 756 13.49 -27.44 18.90
C PRO A 756 14.63 -26.72 18.16
N VAL A 757 14.83 -27.07 16.89
CA VAL A 757 15.90 -26.49 16.06
C VAL A 757 15.47 -26.24 14.63
N THR A 758 16.04 -25.18 14.03
CA THR A 758 16.15 -24.99 12.58
C THR A 758 17.62 -25.16 12.19
N LEU A 759 17.85 -25.87 11.09
CA LEU A 759 19.17 -26.24 10.58
C LEU A 759 19.23 -25.88 9.08
N GLU A 760 19.79 -24.72 8.75
CA GLU A 760 20.02 -24.32 7.36
C GLU A 760 21.32 -24.97 6.87
N LEU A 761 21.21 -25.99 6.02
CA LEU A 761 22.32 -26.89 5.66
C LEU A 761 22.68 -26.85 4.17
N GLY A 762 23.95 -27.16 3.88
CA GLY A 762 24.50 -27.26 2.52
C GLY A 762 24.32 -28.64 1.85
N GLY A 763 24.50 -28.66 0.53
CA GLY A 763 24.48 -29.83 -0.34
C GLY A 763 24.84 -29.48 -1.80
N LYS A 764 25.29 -30.45 -2.59
CA LYS A 764 25.69 -30.21 -3.99
C LYS A 764 24.51 -29.76 -4.86
N SER A 765 24.77 -28.87 -5.81
CA SER A 765 23.74 -28.28 -6.67
C SER A 765 24.02 -28.49 -8.19
N PRO A 766 23.56 -29.60 -8.80
CA PRO A 766 23.76 -29.92 -10.22
C PRO A 766 23.08 -28.97 -11.19
N VAL A 767 23.66 -28.86 -12.40
CA VAL A 767 23.05 -28.24 -13.57
C VAL A 767 22.88 -29.29 -14.67
N TYR A 768 21.66 -29.54 -15.15
CA TYR A 768 21.45 -30.14 -16.47
C TYR A 768 21.46 -29.04 -17.53
N LEU A 769 22.13 -29.28 -18.66
CA LEU A 769 22.23 -28.34 -19.78
C LEU A 769 22.18 -29.09 -21.12
N ASP A 770 21.33 -28.65 -22.05
CA ASP A 770 21.27 -29.20 -23.42
C ASP A 770 21.53 -28.17 -24.53
N ASN A 771 21.32 -28.57 -25.78
CA ASN A 771 21.63 -27.77 -26.97
C ASN A 771 20.47 -26.86 -27.44
N THR A 772 19.31 -26.85 -26.77
CA THR A 772 18.13 -26.06 -27.14
C THR A 772 18.16 -24.62 -26.61
N VAL A 773 18.96 -24.37 -25.57
CA VAL A 773 19.08 -23.06 -24.91
C VAL A 773 19.70 -22.00 -25.82
N ASP A 774 19.53 -20.73 -25.44
CA ASP A 774 20.51 -19.72 -25.87
C ASP A 774 21.80 -19.97 -25.07
N MET A 775 22.85 -20.41 -25.75
CA MET A 775 24.10 -20.79 -25.09
C MET A 775 24.81 -19.60 -24.44
N SER A 776 24.68 -18.39 -24.98
CA SER A 776 25.32 -17.20 -24.40
C SER A 776 24.61 -16.79 -23.11
N VAL A 777 23.27 -16.81 -23.10
CA VAL A 777 22.47 -16.55 -21.89
C VAL A 777 22.65 -17.65 -20.84
N ALA A 778 22.68 -18.92 -21.24
CA ALA A 778 22.88 -20.04 -20.32
C ALA A 778 24.26 -20.01 -19.66
N VAL A 779 25.33 -19.85 -20.45
CA VAL A 779 26.71 -19.65 -19.96
C VAL A 779 26.78 -18.45 -19.02
N LYS A 780 26.14 -17.33 -19.39
CA LYS A 780 26.12 -16.11 -18.58
C LYS A 780 25.49 -16.31 -17.21
N ARG A 781 24.36 -17.01 -17.13
CA ARG A 781 23.69 -17.32 -15.86
C ARG A 781 24.52 -18.28 -15.01
N ILE A 782 24.84 -19.45 -15.56
CA ILE A 782 25.59 -20.51 -14.84
C ILE A 782 26.94 -20.00 -14.31
N LEU A 783 27.68 -19.21 -15.11
CA LEU A 783 28.95 -18.63 -14.64
C LEU A 783 28.76 -17.51 -13.63
N TRP A 784 27.70 -16.70 -13.71
CA TRP A 784 27.42 -15.67 -12.70
C TRP A 784 27.12 -16.33 -11.36
N GLY A 785 26.22 -17.33 -11.35
CA GLY A 785 25.92 -18.13 -10.16
C GLY A 785 27.13 -18.88 -9.60
N LYS A 786 28.14 -19.21 -10.43
CA LYS A 786 29.39 -19.83 -9.96
C LYS A 786 30.44 -18.84 -9.47
N CYS A 787 30.50 -17.64 -10.03
CA CYS A 787 31.57 -16.67 -9.75
C CYS A 787 31.20 -15.64 -8.70
N ILE A 788 29.91 -15.41 -8.45
CA ILE A 788 29.42 -14.57 -7.35
C ILE A 788 29.92 -15.13 -5.99
N ASN A 789 30.40 -14.26 -5.11
CA ASN A 789 31.09 -14.64 -3.86
C ASN A 789 32.23 -15.66 -4.07
N VAL A 790 32.83 -15.68 -5.28
CA VAL A 790 33.79 -16.68 -5.78
C VAL A 790 33.34 -18.15 -5.57
N GLY A 791 32.03 -18.39 -5.65
CA GLY A 791 31.42 -19.73 -5.53
C GLY A 791 31.28 -20.25 -4.09
N GLN A 792 31.50 -19.42 -3.08
CA GLN A 792 31.36 -19.78 -1.66
C GLN A 792 29.90 -19.66 -1.18
N THR A 793 28.97 -20.28 -1.90
CA THR A 793 27.53 -20.15 -1.68
C THR A 793 26.90 -21.52 -1.75
N CYS A 794 26.08 -21.88 -0.74
CA CYS A 794 25.49 -23.23 -0.59
C CYS A 794 24.73 -23.69 -1.84
N ILE A 795 23.97 -22.79 -2.46
CA ILE A 795 23.21 -23.08 -3.69
C ILE A 795 24.05 -22.94 -4.98
N ALA A 796 25.34 -22.60 -4.94
CA ALA A 796 26.08 -22.31 -6.17
C ALA A 796 26.13 -23.54 -7.10
N PRO A 797 25.99 -23.36 -8.43
CA PRO A 797 26.17 -24.42 -9.43
C PRO A 797 27.42 -25.26 -9.15
N ASP A 798 27.24 -26.47 -8.62
CA ASP A 798 28.33 -27.27 -8.11
C ASP A 798 29.00 -28.01 -9.28
N TYR A 799 28.21 -28.67 -10.16
CA TYR A 799 28.67 -29.36 -11.36
C TYR A 799 27.63 -29.37 -12.49
N VAL A 800 28.06 -29.63 -13.74
CA VAL A 800 27.21 -29.63 -14.94
C VAL A 800 27.15 -31.02 -15.59
N LEU A 801 25.94 -31.44 -15.97
CA LEU A 801 25.59 -32.64 -16.72
C LEU A 801 25.09 -32.22 -18.11
N CYS A 802 25.82 -32.55 -19.17
CA CYS A 802 25.45 -32.22 -20.55
C CYS A 802 26.12 -33.17 -21.57
N THR A 803 25.78 -33.06 -22.85
CA THR A 803 26.49 -33.81 -23.91
C THR A 803 27.85 -33.18 -24.22
N LEU A 804 28.79 -33.96 -24.76
CA LEU A 804 30.12 -33.47 -25.16
C LEU A 804 30.07 -32.30 -26.16
N GLU A 805 29.05 -32.26 -27.03
CA GLU A 805 28.82 -31.13 -27.95
C GLU A 805 28.47 -29.85 -27.18
N VAL A 806 27.64 -29.96 -26.14
CA VAL A 806 27.19 -28.87 -25.29
C VAL A 806 28.32 -28.39 -24.36
N GLN A 807 29.09 -29.30 -23.77
CA GLN A 807 30.32 -29.00 -23.02
C GLN A 807 31.28 -28.14 -23.84
N ASN A 808 31.55 -28.53 -25.09
CA ASN A 808 32.46 -27.81 -25.97
C ASN A 808 31.93 -26.41 -26.37
N LYS A 809 30.61 -26.27 -26.57
CA LYS A 809 29.96 -24.97 -26.81
C LYS A 809 30.06 -24.06 -25.57
N PHE A 810 29.79 -24.60 -24.38
CA PHE A 810 29.87 -23.88 -23.10
C PHE A 810 31.29 -23.37 -22.84
N VAL A 811 32.29 -24.26 -22.91
CA VAL A 811 33.71 -23.92 -22.69
C VAL A 811 34.20 -22.80 -23.62
N LYS A 812 33.76 -22.80 -24.88
CA LYS A 812 34.14 -21.75 -25.86
C LYS A 812 33.60 -20.38 -25.46
N GLU A 813 32.32 -20.28 -25.13
CA GLU A 813 31.69 -19.00 -24.74
C GLU A 813 32.13 -18.55 -23.34
N ALA A 814 32.39 -19.49 -22.42
CA ALA A 814 32.93 -19.23 -21.10
C ALA A 814 34.29 -18.51 -21.14
N LYS A 815 35.20 -18.93 -22.03
CA LYS A 815 36.51 -18.27 -22.23
C LYS A 815 36.37 -16.80 -22.66
N LYS A 816 35.39 -16.49 -23.50
CA LYS A 816 35.06 -15.11 -23.90
C LYS A 816 34.48 -14.33 -22.73
N LEU A 817 33.46 -14.87 -22.07
CA LEU A 817 32.70 -14.14 -21.05
C LEU A 817 33.50 -13.86 -19.77
N LEU A 818 34.32 -14.81 -19.31
CA LEU A 818 35.17 -14.59 -18.13
C LEU A 818 36.24 -13.51 -18.37
N LYS A 819 36.73 -13.38 -19.62
CA LYS A 819 37.59 -12.27 -20.04
C LYS A 819 36.82 -10.96 -20.19
N GLU A 820 35.56 -10.99 -20.62
CA GLU A 820 34.68 -9.81 -20.68
C GLU A 820 34.43 -9.23 -19.27
N TRP A 821 34.20 -10.08 -18.27
CA TRP A 821 33.92 -9.65 -16.89
C TRP A 821 35.15 -9.25 -16.07
N TYR A 822 36.23 -10.02 -16.17
CA TYR A 822 37.38 -9.90 -15.26
C TYR A 822 38.68 -9.47 -15.97
N GLY A 823 38.61 -9.17 -17.27
CA GLY A 823 39.75 -8.76 -18.09
C GLY A 823 40.73 -9.88 -18.39
N ASP A 824 41.90 -9.50 -18.92
CA ASP A 824 43.02 -10.42 -19.18
C ASP A 824 43.70 -10.96 -17.90
N ASN A 825 43.49 -10.31 -16.75
CA ASN A 825 44.04 -10.74 -15.47
C ASN A 825 42.97 -10.75 -14.35
N PRO A 826 42.14 -11.81 -14.25
CA PRO A 826 41.06 -11.89 -13.26
C PRO A 826 41.52 -11.77 -11.80
N LYS A 827 42.81 -11.98 -11.51
CA LYS A 827 43.40 -11.75 -10.19
C LYS A 827 43.30 -10.28 -9.76
N GLU A 828 43.46 -9.34 -10.69
CA GLU A 828 43.49 -7.91 -10.38
C GLU A 828 42.10 -7.28 -10.30
N SER A 829 41.08 -7.91 -10.90
CA SER A 829 39.69 -7.45 -10.82
C SER A 829 39.25 -7.15 -9.37
N VAL A 830 38.54 -6.04 -9.19
CA VAL A 830 37.99 -5.63 -7.89
C VAL A 830 36.68 -6.34 -7.55
N ASP A 831 36.00 -6.90 -8.56
CA ASP A 831 34.70 -7.56 -8.45
C ASP A 831 34.77 -9.08 -8.29
N LEU A 832 35.99 -9.64 -8.23
CA LEU A 832 36.22 -11.05 -7.91
C LEU A 832 36.71 -11.20 -6.46
N ALA A 833 35.93 -11.89 -5.64
CA ALA A 833 36.23 -12.18 -4.24
C ALA A 833 37.41 -13.16 -4.06
N ARG A 834 37.65 -13.64 -2.82
CA ARG A 834 38.70 -14.59 -2.44
C ARG A 834 38.19 -15.69 -1.53
N ILE A 835 38.94 -16.79 -1.50
CA ILE A 835 38.64 -17.90 -0.61
C ILE A 835 38.86 -17.47 0.84
N ILE A 836 37.91 -17.78 1.73
CA ILE A 836 37.83 -17.26 3.09
C ILE A 836 39.12 -17.46 3.90
N ASN A 837 39.73 -18.64 3.84
CA ASN A 837 40.99 -18.93 4.54
C ASN A 837 41.82 -20.01 3.84
N GLU A 838 43.04 -20.18 4.33
CA GLU A 838 44.04 -21.11 3.77
C GLU A 838 43.55 -22.56 3.72
N ASN A 839 42.78 -23.02 4.73
CA ASN A 839 42.28 -24.40 4.77
C ASN A 839 41.28 -24.68 3.64
N HIS A 840 40.37 -23.73 3.35
CA HIS A 840 39.44 -23.84 2.22
C HIS A 840 40.18 -23.71 0.88
N TYR A 841 41.15 -22.80 0.79
CA TYR A 841 41.99 -22.61 -0.40
C TYR A 841 42.78 -23.89 -0.74
N GLN A 842 43.46 -24.49 0.24
CA GLN A 842 44.23 -25.73 0.08
C GLN A 842 43.34 -26.96 -0.20
N ARG A 843 42.06 -26.95 0.19
CA ARG A 843 41.08 -27.97 -0.25
C ARG A 843 40.79 -27.82 -1.74
N LEU A 844 40.47 -26.60 -2.19
CA LEU A 844 40.15 -26.30 -3.58
C LEU A 844 41.32 -26.55 -4.55
N VAL A 845 42.54 -26.16 -4.18
CA VAL A 845 43.74 -26.40 -5.00
C VAL A 845 44.01 -27.88 -5.23
N LYS A 846 43.68 -28.76 -4.26
CA LYS A 846 43.81 -30.22 -4.44
C LYS A 846 42.86 -30.75 -5.51
N TYR A 847 41.65 -30.22 -5.62
CA TYR A 847 40.71 -30.63 -6.67
C TYR A 847 41.17 -30.24 -8.09
N LEU A 848 42.03 -29.22 -8.23
CA LEU A 848 42.64 -28.87 -9.52
C LEU A 848 43.71 -29.88 -9.99
N SER A 849 44.09 -30.84 -9.14
CA SER A 849 45.01 -31.92 -9.48
C SER A 849 44.26 -33.24 -9.62
N GLY A 850 44.21 -33.80 -10.83
CA GLY A 850 43.79 -35.20 -11.06
C GLY A 850 42.28 -35.50 -10.94
N ASN A 851 41.41 -34.49 -10.97
CA ASN A 851 39.94 -34.63 -10.97
C ASN A 851 39.31 -34.22 -12.33
N GLY A 852 40.01 -34.48 -13.45
CA GLY A 852 39.65 -34.02 -14.80
C GLY A 852 40.74 -33.17 -15.47
N GLU A 853 40.44 -32.62 -16.65
CA GLU A 853 41.29 -31.66 -17.38
C GLU A 853 40.82 -30.22 -17.17
N ILE A 854 41.76 -29.27 -17.03
CA ILE A 854 41.46 -27.83 -16.90
C ILE A 854 41.17 -27.23 -18.28
N ALA A 855 39.89 -27.13 -18.63
CA ALA A 855 39.46 -26.53 -19.89
C ALA A 855 39.54 -24.99 -19.88
N VAL A 856 39.33 -24.35 -18.72
CA VAL A 856 39.42 -22.90 -18.48
C VAL A 856 39.99 -22.66 -17.08
N GLY A 857 40.83 -21.64 -16.90
CA GLY A 857 41.30 -21.22 -15.56
C GLY A 857 42.47 -22.05 -15.05
N GLY A 858 42.37 -22.55 -13.81
CA GLY A 858 43.43 -23.29 -13.12
C GLY A 858 44.54 -22.44 -12.50
N HIS A 859 44.47 -21.10 -12.59
CA HIS A 859 45.47 -20.21 -12.00
C HIS A 859 45.18 -19.94 -10.52
N CYS A 860 46.18 -20.14 -9.66
CA CYS A 860 46.06 -19.96 -8.22
C CYS A 860 47.20 -19.10 -7.64
N ASP A 861 46.93 -18.42 -6.54
CA ASP A 861 47.93 -17.71 -5.74
C ASP A 861 47.58 -17.82 -4.23
N PRO A 862 48.41 -18.52 -3.42
CA PRO A 862 48.18 -18.64 -1.99
C PRO A 862 48.23 -17.30 -1.26
N SER A 863 49.13 -16.39 -1.67
CA SER A 863 49.39 -15.13 -0.96
C SER A 863 48.18 -14.20 -0.91
N SER A 864 47.26 -14.33 -1.88
CA SER A 864 45.98 -13.62 -1.91
C SER A 864 44.75 -14.53 -1.80
N LYS A 865 44.92 -15.83 -1.48
CA LYS A 865 43.86 -16.86 -1.44
C LYS A 865 43.04 -16.89 -2.75
N TYR A 866 43.70 -16.68 -3.89
CA TYR A 866 43.09 -16.51 -5.20
C TYR A 866 43.05 -17.83 -5.98
N ILE A 867 41.89 -18.12 -6.57
CA ILE A 867 41.70 -19.16 -7.58
C ILE A 867 40.89 -18.52 -8.71
N SER A 868 41.35 -18.64 -9.95
CA SER A 868 40.60 -18.16 -11.12
C SER A 868 39.28 -18.92 -11.29
N PRO A 869 38.23 -18.30 -11.86
CA PRO A 869 37.09 -19.03 -12.43
C PRO A 869 37.59 -20.16 -13.33
N THR A 870 37.26 -21.40 -12.96
CA THR A 870 37.89 -22.61 -13.52
C THR A 870 36.81 -23.60 -13.95
N ILE A 871 36.98 -24.18 -15.14
CA ILE A 871 36.13 -25.26 -15.65
C ILE A 871 36.99 -26.50 -15.77
N LEU A 872 36.56 -27.58 -15.12
CA LEU A 872 37.12 -28.91 -15.29
C LEU A 872 36.22 -29.72 -16.23
N VAL A 873 36.81 -30.44 -17.18
CA VAL A 873 36.12 -31.39 -18.07
C VAL A 873 36.64 -32.80 -17.84
N ASP A 874 35.94 -33.80 -18.38
CA ASP A 874 36.26 -35.22 -18.27
C ASP A 874 36.39 -35.71 -16.80
N VAL A 875 35.63 -35.05 -15.92
CA VAL A 875 35.53 -35.36 -14.48
C VAL A 875 34.73 -36.65 -14.31
N LYS A 876 35.19 -37.55 -13.45
CA LYS A 876 34.49 -38.81 -13.17
C LYS A 876 33.61 -38.68 -11.94
N HIS A 877 32.54 -39.46 -11.92
CA HIS A 877 31.60 -39.51 -10.80
C HIS A 877 32.25 -39.97 -9.46
N THR A 878 33.40 -40.63 -9.54
CA THR A 878 34.22 -41.11 -8.40
C THR A 878 35.33 -40.14 -7.97
N ASP A 879 35.55 -39.03 -8.67
CA ASP A 879 36.66 -38.13 -8.34
C ASP A 879 36.34 -37.32 -7.06
N PRO A 880 37.30 -37.07 -6.15
CA PRO A 880 37.04 -36.41 -4.85
C PRO A 880 36.30 -35.07 -4.90
N ILE A 881 36.39 -34.30 -5.99
CA ILE A 881 35.59 -33.09 -6.20
C ILE A 881 34.07 -33.37 -6.23
N MET A 882 33.67 -34.59 -6.57
CA MET A 882 32.29 -35.06 -6.66
C MET A 882 31.75 -35.61 -5.33
N GLU A 883 32.54 -35.57 -4.24
CA GLU A 883 32.12 -35.90 -2.87
C GLU A 883 31.50 -34.65 -2.19
N ASP A 884 32.19 -34.00 -1.26
CA ASP A 884 31.70 -32.81 -0.53
C ASP A 884 31.43 -31.58 -1.43
N GLU A 885 30.58 -30.65 -0.97
CA GLU A 885 30.30 -29.35 -1.62
C GLU A 885 31.58 -28.58 -1.96
N ILE A 886 31.69 -28.00 -3.17
CA ILE A 886 32.94 -27.39 -3.64
C ILE A 886 33.25 -26.08 -2.90
N PHE A 887 32.28 -25.18 -2.71
CA PHE A 887 32.47 -23.86 -2.08
C PHE A 887 33.66 -23.07 -2.68
N GLY A 888 33.67 -22.94 -4.01
CA GLY A 888 34.72 -22.25 -4.75
C GLY A 888 34.44 -22.19 -6.26
N PRO A 889 35.30 -21.49 -7.03
CA PRO A 889 35.02 -21.08 -8.40
C PRO A 889 35.38 -22.17 -9.44
N ILE A 890 35.28 -23.44 -9.04
CA ILE A 890 35.64 -24.62 -9.86
C ILE A 890 34.34 -25.31 -10.29
N LEU A 891 34.06 -25.33 -11.59
CA LEU A 891 32.85 -25.94 -12.18
C LEU A 891 33.22 -27.22 -12.95
N PRO A 892 32.93 -28.42 -12.42
CA PRO A 892 33.16 -29.68 -13.11
C PRO A 892 32.07 -29.97 -14.14
N PHE A 893 32.47 -30.52 -15.27
CA PHE A 893 31.59 -31.06 -16.30
C PHE A 893 31.68 -32.58 -16.35
N ILE A 894 30.52 -33.22 -16.37
CA ILE A 894 30.35 -34.66 -16.56
C ILE A 894 29.52 -34.86 -17.82
N THR A 895 30.08 -35.57 -18.79
CA THR A 895 29.37 -35.88 -20.04
C THR A 895 28.30 -36.95 -19.80
N VAL A 896 27.09 -36.71 -20.30
CA VAL A 896 25.95 -37.64 -20.36
C VAL A 896 25.34 -37.59 -21.75
N ASP A 897 24.79 -38.71 -22.24
CA ASP A 897 24.28 -38.77 -23.62
C ASP A 897 22.93 -38.05 -23.79
N ASN A 898 22.11 -37.97 -22.73
CA ASN A 898 20.75 -37.43 -22.77
C ASN A 898 20.19 -37.16 -21.35
N ALA A 899 18.96 -36.63 -21.26
CA ALA A 899 18.28 -36.31 -20.01
C ALA A 899 18.02 -37.53 -19.09
N TYR A 900 17.72 -38.71 -19.61
CA TYR A 900 17.47 -39.90 -18.78
C TYR A 900 18.73 -40.35 -18.04
N ASP A 901 19.89 -40.26 -18.66
CA ASP A 901 21.16 -40.58 -18.00
C ASP A 901 21.56 -39.49 -16.98
N ALA A 902 21.20 -38.21 -17.21
CA ALA A 902 21.32 -37.17 -16.20
C ALA A 902 20.41 -37.44 -14.97
N ILE A 903 19.14 -37.79 -15.19
CA ILE A 903 18.18 -38.15 -14.13
C ILE A 903 18.69 -39.35 -13.32
N LYS A 904 19.17 -40.39 -14.01
CA LYS A 904 19.76 -41.59 -13.41
C LYS A 904 21.02 -41.28 -12.59
N PHE A 905 21.85 -40.33 -13.04
CA PHE A 905 23.02 -39.84 -12.31
C PHE A 905 22.62 -39.09 -11.03
N ILE A 906 21.65 -38.17 -11.13
CA ILE A 906 21.15 -37.38 -10.01
C ILE A 906 20.57 -38.29 -8.93
N ASN A 907 19.71 -39.23 -9.32
CA ASN A 907 19.03 -40.15 -8.41
C ASN A 907 19.94 -41.23 -7.78
N SER A 908 21.21 -41.33 -8.18
CA SER A 908 22.16 -42.30 -7.59
C SER A 908 22.97 -41.72 -6.42
N ARG A 909 22.61 -40.54 -5.93
CA ARG A 909 23.35 -39.76 -4.92
C ARG A 909 22.42 -39.32 -3.78
N GLU A 910 22.97 -38.66 -2.76
CA GLU A 910 22.14 -37.86 -1.84
C GLU A 910 21.40 -36.78 -2.66
N ASN A 911 20.13 -36.51 -2.31
CA ASN A 911 19.28 -35.59 -3.08
C ASN A 911 19.92 -34.18 -3.14
N PRO A 912 19.95 -33.49 -4.30
CA PRO A 912 20.75 -32.29 -4.45
C PRO A 912 20.05 -31.03 -3.91
N LEU A 913 20.82 -30.14 -3.28
CA LEU A 913 20.31 -28.92 -2.65
C LEU A 913 19.54 -28.05 -3.65
N VAL A 914 20.09 -27.85 -4.85
CA VAL A 914 19.42 -27.15 -5.96
C VAL A 914 19.72 -27.86 -7.28
N LEU A 915 18.68 -28.22 -8.03
CA LEU A 915 18.79 -28.68 -9.40
C LEU A 915 18.48 -27.52 -10.36
N TYR A 916 19.44 -27.20 -11.21
CA TYR A 916 19.30 -26.23 -12.27
C TYR A 916 19.05 -26.95 -13.61
N VAL A 917 18.07 -26.53 -14.40
CA VAL A 917 17.66 -27.19 -15.64
C VAL A 917 17.64 -26.21 -16.80
N PHE A 918 18.70 -26.23 -17.62
CA PHE A 918 18.86 -25.35 -18.77
C PHE A 918 18.47 -26.07 -20.06
N THR A 919 17.20 -25.88 -20.44
CA THR A 919 16.60 -26.36 -21.70
C THR A 919 15.37 -25.52 -22.07
N LYS A 920 15.07 -25.37 -23.37
CA LYS A 920 13.81 -24.83 -23.88
C LYS A 920 12.77 -25.92 -24.17
N ASP A 921 13.15 -27.20 -24.13
CA ASP A 921 12.23 -28.31 -24.35
C ASP A 921 11.39 -28.56 -23.08
N ARG A 922 10.10 -28.23 -23.15
CA ARG A 922 9.15 -28.45 -22.04
C ARG A 922 9.02 -29.93 -21.65
N GLY A 923 9.12 -30.85 -22.60
CA GLY A 923 9.11 -32.28 -22.31
C GLY A 923 10.33 -32.71 -21.50
N VAL A 924 11.51 -32.16 -21.78
CA VAL A 924 12.72 -32.38 -20.98
C VAL A 924 12.63 -31.72 -19.59
N GLN A 925 12.05 -30.51 -19.51
CA GLN A 925 11.78 -29.86 -18.21
C GLN A 925 10.86 -30.74 -17.35
N GLU A 926 9.68 -31.11 -17.86
CA GLU A 926 8.72 -31.94 -17.15
C GLU A 926 9.29 -33.33 -16.81
N LEU A 927 10.08 -33.94 -17.71
CA LEU A 927 10.75 -35.22 -17.46
C LEU A 927 11.71 -35.13 -16.27
N ILE A 928 12.59 -34.13 -16.24
CA ILE A 928 13.58 -33.96 -15.17
C ILE A 928 12.90 -33.60 -13.84
N ILE A 929 11.93 -32.68 -13.85
CA ILE A 929 11.18 -32.28 -12.64
C ILE A 929 10.41 -33.48 -12.05
N ASN A 930 9.73 -34.29 -12.88
CA ASN A 930 8.93 -35.42 -12.39
C ASN A 930 9.75 -36.65 -11.99
N GLN A 931 10.97 -36.82 -12.51
CA GLN A 931 11.78 -38.03 -12.27
C GLN A 931 13.00 -37.83 -11.37
N THR A 932 13.28 -36.61 -10.90
CA THR A 932 14.32 -36.35 -9.89
C THR A 932 13.73 -35.94 -8.54
N ARG A 933 14.58 -35.92 -7.50
CA ARG A 933 14.31 -35.26 -6.23
C ARG A 933 15.40 -34.20 -6.03
N SER A 934 15.03 -32.99 -5.64
CA SER A 934 15.96 -31.90 -5.36
C SER A 934 15.30 -30.77 -4.59
N GLY A 935 16.12 -29.98 -3.91
CA GLY A 935 15.67 -28.96 -2.96
C GLY A 935 15.15 -27.68 -3.57
N SER A 936 15.53 -27.39 -4.80
CA SER A 936 14.70 -26.62 -5.70
C SER A 936 15.01 -26.97 -7.14
N VAL A 937 14.00 -27.06 -8.00
CA VAL A 937 14.21 -27.22 -9.45
C VAL A 937 13.90 -25.90 -10.14
N ALA A 938 14.91 -25.19 -10.65
CA ALA A 938 14.70 -24.00 -11.47
C ALA A 938 15.10 -24.24 -12.91
N VAL A 939 14.42 -23.52 -13.80
CA VAL A 939 14.51 -23.70 -15.24
C VAL A 939 15.12 -22.45 -15.87
N ASN A 940 16.24 -22.62 -16.57
CA ASN A 940 17.00 -21.57 -17.28
C ASN A 940 17.50 -20.37 -16.44
N GLU A 941 17.61 -20.47 -15.11
CA GLU A 941 18.19 -19.45 -14.21
C GLU A 941 19.12 -20.08 -13.16
N THR A 942 19.98 -19.29 -12.49
CA THR A 942 20.78 -19.74 -11.33
C THR A 942 20.88 -18.72 -10.20
N ILE A 943 21.09 -19.19 -8.95
CA ILE A 943 21.36 -18.41 -7.71
C ILE A 943 20.29 -17.41 -7.26
N MET A 944 19.46 -16.86 -8.13
CA MET A 944 18.27 -16.09 -7.78
C MET A 944 17.15 -17.00 -7.22
N GLN A 945 17.48 -17.96 -6.34
CA GLN A 945 16.61 -19.10 -6.00
C GLN A 945 16.87 -19.90 -4.70
N PHE A 946 17.49 -19.33 -3.67
CA PHE A 946 17.66 -19.96 -2.33
C PHE A 946 16.38 -20.71 -1.87
N SER A 947 16.35 -21.94 -1.31
CA SER A 947 17.40 -22.95 -0.97
C SER A 947 16.87 -24.42 -1.18
N GLY A 948 17.23 -25.45 -0.37
CA GLY A 948 16.86 -26.90 -0.50
C GLY A 948 17.45 -27.85 0.58
N GLU A 949 17.41 -29.21 0.62
CA GLU A 949 16.60 -30.31 0.00
C GLU A 949 16.17 -31.45 1.01
N GLU A 950 14.86 -31.70 1.21
CA GLU A 950 14.20 -33.02 1.07
C GLU A 950 12.68 -32.86 1.14
N LYS A 951 12.02 -33.01 -0.01
CA LYS A 951 11.03 -32.06 -0.51
C LYS A 951 11.73 -30.76 -0.94
N PRO A 952 11.42 -30.22 -2.14
CA PRO A 952 11.94 -28.93 -2.53
C PRO A 952 11.54 -27.85 -1.51
N LEU A 953 12.47 -27.03 -1.03
CA LEU A 953 12.14 -25.77 -0.36
C LEU A 953 11.42 -24.83 -1.34
N ALA A 954 11.72 -24.89 -2.64
CA ALA A 954 10.91 -24.25 -3.69
C ALA A 954 10.85 -25.06 -5.01
N LEU A 955 9.66 -25.21 -5.59
CA LEU A 955 9.44 -25.84 -6.90
C LEU A 955 9.02 -24.80 -7.94
N TYR A 956 9.69 -24.74 -9.10
CA TYR A 956 9.37 -23.78 -10.17
C TYR A 956 8.76 -24.47 -11.40
N ILE A 957 7.53 -24.09 -11.77
CA ILE A 957 6.73 -24.72 -12.84
C ILE A 957 6.58 -23.74 -14.01
N PHE A 958 7.19 -24.01 -15.16
CA PHE A 958 7.10 -23.15 -16.35
C PHE A 958 6.10 -23.66 -17.39
N SER A 959 4.81 -23.62 -17.03
CA SER A 959 3.71 -23.99 -17.93
C SER A 959 2.59 -22.96 -17.97
N THR A 960 1.99 -22.82 -19.15
CA THR A 960 0.81 -21.99 -19.43
C THR A 960 -0.48 -22.82 -19.53
N ASP A 961 -0.41 -24.14 -19.25
CA ASP A 961 -1.58 -25.03 -19.18
C ASP A 961 -1.93 -25.31 -17.72
N GLU A 962 -3.15 -24.92 -17.31
CA GLU A 962 -3.67 -25.14 -15.96
C GLU A 962 -3.64 -26.61 -15.55
N LYS A 963 -3.81 -27.56 -16.47
CA LYS A 963 -3.76 -28.99 -16.15
C LYS A 963 -2.38 -29.44 -15.74
N ASN A 964 -1.34 -28.94 -16.40
CA ASN A 964 0.04 -29.26 -16.04
C ASN A 964 0.41 -28.56 -14.72
N ILE A 965 -0.04 -27.31 -14.51
CA ILE A 965 0.12 -26.62 -13.23
C ILE A 965 -0.53 -27.43 -12.09
N SER A 966 -1.81 -27.78 -12.20
CA SER A 966 -2.52 -28.60 -11.19
C SER A 966 -1.87 -29.97 -10.99
N LEU A 967 -1.41 -30.64 -12.06
CA LEU A 967 -0.70 -31.92 -11.95
C LEU A 967 0.50 -31.81 -11.00
N PHE A 968 1.31 -30.75 -11.11
CA PHE A 968 2.43 -30.53 -10.19
C PHE A 968 1.99 -30.15 -8.77
N PHE A 969 0.98 -29.29 -8.60
CA PHE A 969 0.44 -28.94 -7.28
C PHE A 969 -0.14 -30.16 -6.52
N ASP A 970 -0.81 -31.07 -7.23
CA ASP A 970 -1.50 -32.22 -6.63
C ASP A 970 -0.60 -33.45 -6.41
N ASN A 971 0.50 -33.59 -7.17
CA ASN A 971 1.33 -34.81 -7.19
C ASN A 971 2.79 -34.61 -6.75
N THR A 972 3.22 -33.38 -6.46
CA THR A 972 4.53 -33.12 -5.82
C THR A 972 4.36 -32.68 -4.37
N SER A 973 5.46 -32.48 -3.64
CA SER A 973 5.38 -31.89 -2.30
C SER A 973 6.66 -31.15 -1.94
N SER A 974 6.52 -29.85 -1.68
CA SER A 974 7.57 -28.87 -1.42
C SER A 974 7.20 -27.95 -0.25
N GLY A 975 8.14 -27.12 0.22
CA GLY A 975 7.90 -25.97 1.09
C GLY A 975 7.23 -24.82 0.34
N ASN A 976 7.64 -24.57 -0.92
CA ASN A 976 7.03 -23.59 -1.83
C ASN A 976 6.79 -24.13 -3.24
N ILE A 977 5.86 -23.50 -3.95
CA ILE A 977 5.63 -23.66 -5.39
C ILE A 977 5.47 -22.27 -6.01
N CYS A 978 6.09 -22.04 -7.16
CA CYS A 978 6.00 -20.80 -7.93
C CYS A 978 5.89 -21.14 -9.43
N VAL A 979 5.10 -20.36 -10.18
CA VAL A 979 4.64 -20.72 -11.53
C VAL A 979 4.98 -19.62 -12.53
N ASN A 980 5.57 -19.99 -13.66
CA ASN A 980 6.10 -19.14 -14.73
C ASN A 980 7.14 -18.08 -14.27
N ASP A 981 7.69 -18.24 -13.07
CA ASP A 981 8.68 -17.34 -12.48
C ASP A 981 9.60 -18.10 -11.50
N THR A 982 10.71 -17.47 -11.10
CA THR A 982 11.64 -17.93 -10.06
C THR A 982 11.79 -16.84 -8.99
N MET A 983 11.67 -17.24 -7.72
CA MET A 983 11.78 -16.39 -6.53
C MET A 983 10.91 -15.15 -6.35
N MET A 984 10.02 -14.75 -7.28
CA MET A 984 9.04 -13.71 -6.94
C MET A 984 8.22 -14.10 -5.69
N HIS A 985 7.91 -15.40 -5.50
CA HIS A 985 7.31 -15.93 -4.27
C HIS A 985 8.16 -15.75 -2.98
N ALA A 986 9.49 -15.63 -3.08
CA ALA A 986 10.41 -15.37 -1.96
C ALA A 986 10.75 -13.88 -1.78
N SER A 987 10.19 -13.02 -2.65
CA SER A 987 10.07 -11.57 -2.41
C SER A 987 8.70 -11.16 -1.86
N VAL A 988 7.75 -12.11 -1.80
CA VAL A 988 6.42 -11.94 -1.22
C VAL A 988 6.47 -12.36 0.25
N ASP A 989 6.59 -11.38 1.14
CA ASP A 989 6.76 -11.55 2.59
C ASP A 989 5.56 -12.20 3.31
N THR A 990 4.46 -12.41 2.60
CA THR A 990 3.29 -13.17 3.08
C THR A 990 3.40 -14.68 2.87
N LEU A 991 4.45 -15.19 2.21
CA LEU A 991 4.66 -16.63 1.95
C LEU A 991 5.71 -17.28 2.88
N PRO A 992 5.55 -18.56 3.25
CA PRO A 992 6.47 -19.28 4.12
C PRO A 992 7.73 -19.71 3.38
N PHE A 993 8.90 -19.57 4.00
CA PHE A 993 10.16 -20.04 3.43
C PHE A 993 10.81 -21.07 4.35
N GLY A 994 10.74 -22.37 4.04
CA GLY A 994 11.30 -23.38 4.92
C GLY A 994 11.37 -24.82 4.44
N GLY A 995 12.29 -25.56 5.06
CA GLY A 995 12.59 -26.95 4.76
C GLY A 995 11.82 -28.01 5.57
N VAL A 996 11.83 -29.21 5.02
CA VAL A 996 11.42 -30.48 5.63
C VAL A 996 12.58 -31.48 5.54
N GLY A 997 12.79 -32.30 6.57
CA GLY A 997 13.77 -33.39 6.53
C GLY A 997 15.22 -32.89 6.44
N TYR A 998 15.89 -33.19 5.32
CA TYR A 998 17.28 -32.79 5.07
C TYR A 998 17.42 -31.35 4.50
N SER A 999 16.33 -30.68 4.08
CA SER A 999 16.36 -29.25 3.67
C SER A 999 16.47 -28.26 4.82
N GLY A 1000 16.68 -28.77 6.03
CA GLY A 1000 16.36 -28.07 7.25
C GLY A 1000 14.96 -28.41 7.74
N ILE A 1001 14.61 -27.79 8.86
CA ILE A 1001 13.43 -28.15 9.66
C ILE A 1001 12.81 -26.85 10.18
N GLY A 1002 11.58 -26.59 9.72
CA GLY A 1002 10.85 -25.37 10.05
C GLY A 1002 10.82 -24.38 8.88
N CYS A 1003 10.19 -23.23 9.09
CA CYS A 1003 10.10 -22.15 8.11
C CYS A 1003 10.28 -20.79 8.77
N TYR A 1004 10.81 -19.86 7.98
CA TYR A 1004 11.02 -18.46 8.27
C TYR A 1004 10.62 -17.61 7.04
N HIS A 1005 11.18 -16.40 6.93
CA HIS A 1005 10.78 -15.26 6.10
C HIS A 1005 9.42 -14.65 6.47
N GLY A 1006 9.37 -13.32 6.53
CA GLY A 1006 8.16 -12.54 6.76
C GLY A 1006 7.36 -13.01 7.98
N LYS A 1007 6.06 -13.29 7.80
CA LYS A 1007 5.22 -13.78 8.92
C LYS A 1007 5.81 -15.03 9.57
N TYR A 1008 6.45 -15.87 8.77
CA TYR A 1008 6.90 -17.18 9.21
C TYR A 1008 8.18 -17.11 10.03
N THR A 1009 9.04 -16.09 9.89
CA THR A 1009 10.17 -15.86 10.83
C THR A 1009 9.66 -15.54 12.23
N PHE A 1010 8.55 -14.81 12.35
CA PHE A 1010 7.89 -14.60 13.63
C PHE A 1010 7.31 -15.91 14.16
N ASP A 1011 6.61 -16.69 13.31
CA ASP A 1011 6.03 -17.98 13.69
C ASP A 1011 7.11 -19.04 14.04
N THR A 1012 8.34 -18.97 13.51
CA THR A 1012 9.47 -19.88 13.87
C THR A 1012 9.78 -19.86 15.36
N PHE A 1013 9.72 -18.66 15.95
CA PHE A 1013 10.24 -18.36 17.28
C PHE A 1013 9.14 -18.16 18.35
N VAL A 1014 7.91 -18.57 18.04
CA VAL A 1014 6.78 -18.67 18.98
C VAL A 1014 6.17 -20.08 18.93
N HIS A 1015 5.36 -20.43 19.94
CA HIS A 1015 4.53 -21.63 19.91
C HIS A 1015 3.05 -21.27 20.09
N LYS A 1016 2.17 -22.00 19.38
CA LYS A 1016 0.71 -21.83 19.44
C LYS A 1016 0.15 -22.35 20.77
N LYS A 1017 -0.11 -21.44 21.70
CA LYS A 1017 -0.61 -21.73 23.05
C LYS A 1017 -2.13 -21.62 23.10
N GLY A 1018 -2.81 -22.76 23.06
CA GLY A 1018 -4.26 -22.83 23.23
C GLY A 1018 -4.68 -22.45 24.66
N CYS A 1019 -5.50 -21.40 24.78
CA CYS A 1019 -6.01 -20.90 26.04
C CYS A 1019 -7.54 -21.11 26.13
N LEU A 1020 -7.97 -21.92 27.10
CA LEU A 1020 -9.37 -22.09 27.48
C LEU A 1020 -9.63 -21.36 28.81
N ILE A 1021 -10.28 -20.21 28.73
CA ILE A 1021 -10.61 -19.36 29.88
C ILE A 1021 -12.06 -19.66 30.28
N LYS A 1022 -12.24 -20.46 31.34
CA LYS A 1022 -13.58 -20.75 31.89
C LYS A 1022 -13.93 -19.74 32.99
N ASP A 1023 -14.91 -18.89 32.73
CA ASP A 1023 -15.50 -18.06 33.78
C ASP A 1023 -16.30 -18.91 34.78
N TYR A 1024 -16.38 -18.46 36.03
CA TYR A 1024 -17.17 -19.09 37.11
C TYR A 1024 -18.69 -18.89 36.94
N ASN A 1025 -19.17 -18.91 35.71
CA ASN A 1025 -20.57 -18.69 35.35
C ASN A 1025 -21.43 -19.89 35.78
N LYS A 1026 -22.23 -19.71 36.82
CA LYS A 1026 -23.12 -20.73 37.40
C LYS A 1026 -24.07 -21.39 36.37
N LEU A 1027 -24.46 -20.67 35.31
CA LEU A 1027 -25.29 -21.24 34.24
C LEU A 1027 -24.49 -22.20 33.35
N ALA A 1028 -23.29 -21.81 32.93
CA ALA A 1028 -22.39 -22.66 32.16
C ALA A 1028 -22.02 -23.92 32.95
N GLU A 1029 -21.75 -23.77 34.25
CA GLU A 1029 -21.41 -24.88 35.14
C GLU A 1029 -22.60 -25.83 35.40
N SER A 1030 -23.82 -25.29 35.50
CA SER A 1030 -25.04 -26.10 35.59
C SER A 1030 -25.28 -26.92 34.31
N ILE A 1031 -25.08 -26.33 33.13
CA ILE A 1031 -25.17 -27.03 31.83
C ILE A 1031 -24.07 -28.10 31.72
N ALA A 1032 -22.86 -27.80 32.18
CA ALA A 1032 -21.72 -28.72 32.16
C ALA A 1032 -21.79 -29.82 33.24
N SER A 1033 -22.77 -29.81 34.15
CA SER A 1033 -22.86 -30.73 35.31
C SER A 1033 -22.93 -32.23 34.97
N CYS A 1034 -23.16 -32.60 33.71
CA CYS A 1034 -22.99 -33.97 33.23
C CYS A 1034 -21.53 -34.49 33.37
N ARG A 1035 -20.54 -33.58 33.43
CA ARG A 1035 -19.11 -33.91 33.65
C ARG A 1035 -18.75 -34.28 35.09
N TYR A 1036 -19.68 -34.16 36.03
CA TYR A 1036 -19.43 -34.41 37.46
C TYR A 1036 -20.10 -35.70 37.95
N PRO A 1037 -19.49 -36.40 38.94
CA PRO A 1037 -20.07 -37.62 39.51
C PRO A 1037 -21.37 -37.34 40.29
N PRO A 1038 -22.19 -38.36 40.59
CA PRO A 1038 -22.09 -39.73 40.07
C PRO A 1038 -22.37 -39.75 38.55
N TYR A 1039 -21.63 -40.59 37.83
CA TYR A 1039 -21.80 -40.78 36.39
C TYR A 1039 -22.93 -41.77 36.10
N THR A 1040 -23.62 -41.59 34.98
CA THR A 1040 -24.71 -42.46 34.51
C THR A 1040 -24.75 -42.43 32.99
N ASP A 1041 -25.32 -43.45 32.35
CA ASP A 1041 -25.42 -43.53 30.88
C ASP A 1041 -26.18 -42.34 30.28
N LYS A 1042 -27.15 -41.78 31.04
CA LYS A 1042 -27.86 -40.55 30.69
C LYS A 1042 -26.95 -39.31 30.71
N LYS A 1043 -25.97 -39.23 31.61
CA LYS A 1043 -24.94 -38.17 31.59
C LYS A 1043 -23.94 -38.40 30.45
N LEU A 1044 -23.53 -39.64 30.22
CA LEU A 1044 -22.62 -40.01 29.13
C LEU A 1044 -23.21 -39.63 27.77
N GLY A 1045 -24.44 -40.07 27.46
CA GLY A 1045 -25.16 -39.73 26.23
C GLY A 1045 -25.61 -38.26 26.09
N VAL A 1046 -25.31 -37.41 27.08
CA VAL A 1046 -25.36 -35.94 26.98
C VAL A 1046 -23.96 -35.38 26.70
N LEU A 1047 -22.94 -35.85 27.42
CA LEU A 1047 -21.54 -35.47 27.21
C LEU A 1047 -21.06 -35.80 25.79
N GLU A 1048 -21.38 -36.99 25.28
CA GLU A 1048 -21.13 -37.40 23.88
C GLU A 1048 -21.73 -36.40 22.89
N LYS A 1049 -22.96 -35.92 23.11
CA LYS A 1049 -23.64 -34.95 22.22
C LYS A 1049 -23.06 -33.54 22.32
N LEU A 1050 -22.40 -33.20 23.43
CA LEU A 1050 -21.72 -31.93 23.65
C LEU A 1050 -20.28 -31.91 23.10
N VAL A 1051 -19.64 -33.08 23.03
CA VAL A 1051 -18.24 -33.26 22.58
C VAL A 1051 -18.13 -33.73 21.12
N ALA A 1052 -19.17 -34.37 20.57
CA ALA A 1052 -19.17 -34.87 19.20
C ALA A 1052 -18.87 -33.77 18.16
N LYS A 1053 -17.79 -33.97 17.39
CA LYS A 1053 -17.40 -33.12 16.26
C LYS A 1053 -18.46 -33.22 15.16
N ARG A 1054 -19.28 -32.19 15.00
CA ARG A 1054 -20.30 -32.08 13.94
C ARG A 1054 -19.84 -31.13 12.84
N SER A 1055 -20.22 -31.44 11.60
CA SER A 1055 -20.27 -30.48 10.50
C SER A 1055 -21.30 -29.38 10.77
N ASP A 1056 -21.17 -28.24 10.07
CA ASP A 1056 -22.05 -27.08 10.23
C ASP A 1056 -23.53 -27.45 10.07
N ILE A 1057 -24.29 -27.39 11.16
CA ILE A 1057 -25.73 -27.68 11.15
C ILE A 1057 -26.46 -26.47 10.55
N PRO A 1058 -27.12 -26.62 9.38
CA PRO A 1058 -27.89 -25.53 8.77
C PRO A 1058 -29.10 -25.21 9.67
N GLY A 1059 -28.97 -24.15 10.48
CA GLY A 1059 -29.97 -23.79 11.48
C GLY A 1059 -29.38 -23.13 12.72
N ILE A 1060 -28.27 -23.64 13.27
CA ILE A 1060 -27.78 -23.18 14.59
C ILE A 1060 -27.34 -21.72 14.58
N LYS A 1061 -26.70 -21.24 13.49
CA LYS A 1061 -26.38 -19.80 13.34
C LYS A 1061 -27.61 -18.89 13.33
N TYR A 1062 -28.80 -19.43 13.09
CA TYR A 1062 -30.07 -18.71 13.13
C TYR A 1062 -30.77 -18.78 14.49
N ILE A 1063 -30.32 -19.60 15.46
CA ILE A 1063 -30.94 -19.65 16.80
C ILE A 1063 -30.91 -18.27 17.49
N PRO A 1064 -29.80 -17.49 17.49
CA PRO A 1064 -29.81 -16.12 18.01
C PRO A 1064 -30.81 -15.22 17.30
N HIS A 1065 -30.97 -15.37 15.98
CA HIS A 1065 -31.94 -14.61 15.18
C HIS A 1065 -33.39 -15.02 15.48
N ILE A 1066 -33.67 -16.31 15.71
CA ILE A 1066 -35.00 -16.83 16.10
C ILE A 1066 -35.36 -16.37 17.51
N VAL A 1067 -34.40 -16.39 18.46
CA VAL A 1067 -34.61 -15.87 19.83
C VAL A 1067 -34.84 -14.35 19.81
N ALA A 1068 -34.06 -13.59 19.03
CA ALA A 1068 -34.27 -12.15 18.87
C ALA A 1068 -35.62 -11.83 18.19
N PHE A 1069 -36.04 -12.62 17.21
CA PHE A 1069 -37.35 -12.50 16.55
C PHE A 1069 -38.50 -12.82 17.51
N GLY A 1070 -38.39 -13.88 18.31
CA GLY A 1070 -39.35 -14.22 19.36
C GLY A 1070 -39.46 -13.16 20.45
N LEU A 1071 -38.33 -12.59 20.90
CA LEU A 1071 -38.30 -11.44 21.81
C LEU A 1071 -38.95 -10.21 21.17
N GLY A 1072 -38.69 -9.92 19.89
CA GLY A 1072 -39.34 -8.85 19.14
C GLY A 1072 -40.86 -9.01 19.07
N ILE A 1073 -41.35 -10.24 18.84
CA ILE A 1073 -42.78 -10.57 18.87
C ILE A 1073 -43.36 -10.35 20.28
N LEU A 1074 -42.70 -10.83 21.34
CA LEU A 1074 -43.16 -10.66 22.72
C LEU A 1074 -43.22 -9.19 23.14
N ILE A 1075 -42.21 -8.38 22.79
CA ILE A 1075 -42.19 -6.94 23.02
C ILE A 1075 -43.32 -6.26 22.24
N THR A 1076 -43.52 -6.62 20.97
CA THR A 1076 -44.59 -6.07 20.12
C THR A 1076 -45.98 -6.40 20.68
N LEU A 1077 -46.21 -7.63 21.13
CA LEU A 1077 -47.45 -8.05 21.79
C LEU A 1077 -47.67 -7.33 23.12
N GLY A 1078 -46.61 -7.16 23.92
CA GLY A 1078 -46.64 -6.40 25.18
C GLY A 1078 -47.03 -4.94 24.96
N VAL A 1079 -46.36 -4.25 24.04
CA VAL A 1079 -46.66 -2.85 23.66
C VAL A 1079 -48.08 -2.73 23.09
N THR A 1080 -48.48 -3.62 22.19
CA THR A 1080 -49.85 -3.61 21.61
C THR A 1080 -50.92 -3.86 22.67
N THR A 1081 -50.62 -4.66 23.70
CA THR A 1081 -51.53 -4.91 24.83
C THR A 1081 -51.60 -3.69 25.76
N ALA A 1082 -50.46 -3.09 26.10
CA ALA A 1082 -50.40 -1.86 26.89
C ALA A 1082 -51.17 -0.71 26.22
N LEU A 1083 -50.99 -0.51 24.91
CA LEU A 1083 -51.73 0.49 24.12
C LEU A 1083 -53.25 0.22 24.04
N LYS A 1084 -53.69 -1.04 24.15
CA LYS A 1084 -55.13 -1.38 24.24
C LYS A 1084 -55.73 -1.13 25.63
N VAL A 1085 -54.93 -1.26 26.69
CA VAL A 1085 -55.34 -0.93 28.07
C VAL A 1085 -55.36 0.58 28.29
N TYR A 1086 -54.40 1.32 27.71
CA TYR A 1086 -54.24 2.76 27.90
C TYR A 1086 -55.15 3.59 26.98
N LYS A 1087 -56.48 3.45 27.11
CA LYS A 1087 -57.44 4.44 26.57
C LYS A 1087 -57.49 5.67 27.48
N PRO A 1088 -57.11 6.88 27.02
CA PRO A 1088 -57.34 8.09 27.78
C PRO A 1088 -58.85 8.32 27.94
N ARG A 1089 -59.29 8.73 29.14
CA ARG A 1089 -60.62 9.35 29.29
C ARG A 1089 -60.58 10.66 28.50
N ARG A 1090 -61.57 10.87 27.63
CA ARG A 1090 -61.81 12.20 27.04
C ARG A 1090 -62.24 13.15 28.15
N ILE A 1091 -61.60 14.31 28.17
CA ILE A 1091 -62.09 15.58 28.69
C ILE A 1091 -62.15 16.50 27.47
#